data_AF-B4NAV7-F1
#
_entry.id   AF-B4NAV7-F1
#
_cell.length_a   1.000
_cell.length_b   1.000
_cell.length_c   1.000
_cell.angle_alpha   90.00
_cell.angle_beta   90.00
_cell.angle_gamma   90.00
#
_symmetry.space_group_name_H-M   'P 1'
#
loop_
_entity.id
_entity.type
_entity.pdbx_description
1 polymer ?
#
loop_
_entity_poly.entity_id
_entity_poly.type
_entity_poly.pdbx_seq_one_letter_code
_entity_poly.pdbx_strand_id
1 'polypeptide(L)'
;MHAVLFGSIWVIYFQSRVIGWFEDAAQPPQKYRAPANRLVVFVLDGLQATDFFENGCNNVPHLRQLFLHQGLVGIIRMPAPPIDRRAAHISIFAGFQGDRSASFDSVFNHSTRSYAWSSQILEYFPNLYHIKIDNSIEKGKIRTFKQDEAVFQSLKQCLLNGSQFLDKDDAIIYLVHLQGLQLAGKVESFQENLNYTERDIWKTYHRFEMVFPDHRTAYLLVSHSGKTTKKLRMETPVFLWGSGVSHTKSMPGPSFRALDQVRPLHSFHYIQLTPLMSAMLGIPTPFNNLGTLPSGVLNSSNHYEAYAMWMNSLQLLAQAKNLLRLHNRGLLSGFLPKFWLTLDMMDNFESTCRLLSLQKRFKTLREYSANFMPSLLKCIDYYQVYYQGIMIVATAFGILGWLYYLHCQLESNSTNFPGQTSSICFLLLTIIVLLMSTFIFAFVLLQRIPWIVAYVLLLPAFIWLLVLRIHNSSVKSHISRKELMLPIVLSMCCVLGFNRRHFLGIFYMGFAFYNNRHAFRFGWRNVNFYLWLFLVCGLAGITWCPSSLGSVHRNLLLASIPLTFLRPFAFGIIHRRNILISNGLILTAAFIHIQYKPTGAWIMNVISWSYLCVVFIRQPQNSIELIFNLSTLYTLLCTSYETLVIQMLATELNLGLKLKLKSQAQISEKTISIYILIYGCFSFLAVGNISDVEYFQKSLEYTCFGDHSILLPLITGIKLLLPSFLLLCVMGKNCRSYYGLATFYLDSQSTLLA
;
A
#
# COMPACT_ATOMS: atom_id res chain seq x y z
N MET A 1 15.07 14.16 14.51
CA MET A 1 15.40 14.30 13.08
C MET A 1 15.16 13.04 12.26
N HIS A 2 15.73 11.88 12.60
CA HIS A 2 15.46 10.64 11.87
C HIS A 2 13.96 10.35 11.67
N ALA A 3 13.14 10.45 12.72
CA ALA A 3 11.69 10.26 12.62
C ALA A 3 11.00 11.27 11.68
N VAL A 4 11.47 12.52 11.64
CA VAL A 4 10.95 13.57 10.75
C VAL A 4 11.32 13.27 9.29
N LEU A 5 12.55 12.84 9.03
CA LEU A 5 13.00 12.42 7.70
C LEU A 5 12.22 11.19 7.22
N PHE A 6 11.98 10.19 8.09
CA PHE A 6 11.11 9.06 7.77
C PHE A 6 9.66 9.50 7.52
N GLY A 7 9.13 10.43 8.32
CA GLY A 7 7.82 11.04 8.10
C GLY A 7 7.71 11.73 6.74
N SER A 8 8.77 12.39 6.27
CA SER A 8 8.79 12.99 4.92
C SER A 8 8.64 11.94 3.81
N ILE A 9 9.24 10.77 3.98
CA ILE A 9 9.11 9.67 3.02
C ILE A 9 7.70 9.09 3.05
N TRP A 10 7.10 8.96 4.23
CA TRP A 10 5.71 8.55 4.37
C TRP A 10 4.77 9.50 3.60
N VAL A 11 4.94 10.81 3.78
CA VAL A 11 4.16 11.83 3.06
C VAL A 11 4.30 11.68 1.55
N ILE A 12 5.52 11.48 1.02
CA ILE A 12 5.76 11.35 -0.44
C ILE A 12 4.97 10.19 -1.06
N TYR A 13 4.80 9.07 -0.35
CA TYR A 13 4.17 7.87 -0.91
C TYR A 13 2.69 7.70 -0.56
N PHE A 14 2.22 8.27 0.54
CA PHE A 14 0.84 8.10 1.04
C PHE A 14 0.00 9.38 1.02
N GLN A 15 0.47 10.43 0.36
CA GLN A 15 -0.36 11.63 0.19
C GLN A 15 -1.62 11.30 -0.63
N SER A 16 -2.77 11.75 -0.10
CA SER A 16 -4.07 11.64 -0.75
C SER A 16 -4.04 12.24 -2.16
N ARG A 17 -4.61 11.51 -3.12
CA ARG A 17 -4.74 11.95 -4.52
C ARG A 17 -6.15 12.48 -4.84
N VAL A 18 -7.04 12.50 -3.85
CA VAL A 18 -8.41 13.01 -3.99
C VAL A 18 -8.37 14.51 -4.20
N ILE A 19 -8.95 14.94 -5.31
CA ILE A 19 -9.12 16.34 -5.63
C ILE A 19 -10.46 16.75 -4.97
N GLY A 20 -10.50 17.88 -4.28
CA GLY A 20 -11.69 18.33 -3.53
C GLY A 20 -12.94 18.49 -4.43
N TRP A 21 -14.06 18.94 -3.86
CA TRP A 21 -15.24 19.26 -4.64
C TRP A 21 -15.00 20.51 -5.52
N PHE A 22 -15.48 20.51 -6.76
CA PHE A 22 -15.52 21.67 -7.64
C PHE A 22 -16.93 21.79 -8.24
N GLU A 23 -17.47 23.01 -8.28
CA GLU A 23 -18.90 23.30 -8.50
C GLU A 23 -19.45 22.89 -9.88
N ASP A 24 -18.59 22.55 -10.84
CA ASP A 24 -18.98 22.26 -12.23
C ASP A 24 -19.20 20.75 -12.48
N ALA A 25 -19.98 20.05 -11.64
CA ALA A 25 -20.41 18.69 -11.99
C ALA A 25 -21.31 18.75 -13.23
N ALA A 26 -20.79 18.30 -14.36
CA ALA A 26 -21.53 18.29 -15.61
C ALA A 26 -22.71 17.31 -15.46
N GLN A 27 -23.94 17.83 -15.40
CA GLN A 27 -25.16 17.02 -15.34
C GLN A 27 -25.59 16.57 -16.74
N PRO A 28 -25.97 15.29 -16.92
CA PRO A 28 -26.55 14.89 -18.20
C PRO A 28 -27.80 15.72 -18.47
N PRO A 29 -28.00 16.22 -19.69
CA PRO A 29 -29.16 17.04 -19.99
C PRO A 29 -30.44 16.25 -19.69
N GLN A 30 -31.27 16.80 -18.80
CA GLN A 30 -32.55 16.27 -18.31
C GLN A 30 -33.55 15.90 -19.44
N LYS A 31 -33.23 16.30 -20.67
CA LYS A 31 -33.99 16.06 -21.90
C LYS A 31 -34.03 14.60 -22.32
N TYR A 32 -33.10 13.76 -21.87
CA TYR A 32 -33.02 12.36 -22.30
C TYR A 32 -33.29 11.40 -21.16
N ARG A 33 -34.15 10.41 -21.44
CA ARG A 33 -34.48 9.36 -20.50
C ARG A 33 -33.28 8.43 -20.31
N ALA A 34 -32.94 8.14 -19.06
CA ALA A 34 -31.91 7.19 -18.72
C ALA A 34 -32.22 5.77 -19.23
N PRO A 35 -31.20 4.94 -19.53
CA PRO A 35 -31.38 3.55 -19.94
C PRO A 35 -32.06 2.68 -18.87
N ALA A 36 -31.81 2.96 -17.60
CA ALA A 36 -32.42 2.26 -16.48
C ALA A 36 -32.87 3.24 -15.40
N ASN A 37 -33.98 2.92 -14.73
CA ASN A 37 -34.46 3.68 -13.57
C ASN A 37 -33.85 3.15 -12.27
N ARG A 38 -33.48 1.87 -12.25
CA ARG A 38 -33.00 1.16 -11.07
C ARG A 38 -31.79 0.32 -11.42
N LEU A 39 -30.81 0.27 -10.52
CA LEU A 39 -29.64 -0.57 -10.63
C LEU A 39 -29.54 -1.48 -9.42
N VAL A 40 -29.51 -2.79 -9.64
CA VAL A 40 -29.24 -3.79 -8.60
C VAL A 40 -27.79 -4.25 -8.71
N VAL A 41 -26.99 -4.01 -7.67
CA VAL A 41 -25.58 -4.36 -7.63
C VAL A 41 -25.35 -5.50 -6.65
N PHE A 42 -25.01 -6.68 -7.18
CA PHE A 42 -24.54 -7.83 -6.40
C PHE A 42 -23.02 -7.75 -6.26
N VAL A 43 -22.54 -7.50 -5.04
CA VAL A 43 -21.12 -7.51 -4.70
C VAL A 43 -20.80 -8.80 -3.97
N LEU A 44 -19.97 -9.66 -4.57
CA LEU A 44 -19.56 -10.93 -3.99
C LEU A 44 -18.12 -10.87 -3.47
N ASP A 45 -17.89 -11.42 -2.30
CA ASP A 45 -16.55 -11.56 -1.72
C ASP A 45 -15.99 -12.96 -2.01
N GLY A 46 -14.84 -13.07 -2.67
CA GLY A 46 -14.10 -14.33 -2.82
C GLY A 46 -14.29 -15.09 -4.13
N LEU A 47 -15.11 -14.61 -5.07
CA LEU A 47 -15.33 -15.27 -6.37
C LEU A 47 -14.23 -14.90 -7.38
N GLN A 48 -13.49 -15.90 -7.89
CA GLN A 48 -12.49 -15.73 -8.95
C GLN A 48 -13.07 -15.95 -10.35
N ALA A 49 -12.47 -15.30 -11.35
CA ALA A 49 -12.84 -15.53 -12.75
C ALA A 49 -12.62 -16.99 -13.15
N THR A 50 -11.55 -17.63 -12.67
CA THR A 50 -11.27 -19.05 -12.96
C THR A 50 -12.41 -19.96 -12.51
N ASP A 51 -12.95 -19.73 -11.32
CA ASP A 51 -14.03 -20.54 -10.74
C ASP A 51 -15.36 -20.29 -11.47
N PHE A 52 -15.60 -19.06 -11.92
CA PHE A 52 -16.80 -18.67 -12.67
C PHE A 52 -16.82 -19.26 -14.09
N PHE A 53 -15.69 -19.22 -14.79
CA PHE A 53 -15.57 -19.69 -16.18
C PHE A 53 -15.23 -21.18 -16.31
N GLU A 54 -14.99 -21.88 -15.20
CA GLU A 54 -14.57 -23.28 -15.19
C GLU A 54 -15.56 -24.20 -15.92
N ASN A 55 -15.03 -25.19 -16.65
CA ASN A 55 -15.80 -26.23 -17.34
C ASN A 55 -16.97 -25.68 -18.18
N GLY A 56 -16.76 -24.57 -18.88
CA GLY A 56 -17.81 -23.93 -19.67
C GLY A 56 -18.91 -23.29 -18.82
N CYS A 57 -18.51 -22.67 -17.71
CA CYS A 57 -19.39 -22.06 -16.71
C CYS A 57 -20.38 -23.05 -16.08
N ASN A 58 -19.96 -24.31 -15.88
CA ASN A 58 -20.79 -25.34 -15.23
C ASN A 58 -21.05 -25.04 -13.75
N ASN A 59 -20.17 -24.27 -13.11
CA ASN A 59 -20.29 -23.91 -11.70
C ASN A 59 -21.40 -22.88 -11.41
N VAL A 60 -21.93 -22.21 -12.45
CA VAL A 60 -22.95 -21.16 -12.35
C VAL A 60 -24.10 -21.39 -13.33
N PRO A 61 -24.83 -22.53 -13.22
CA PRO A 61 -25.77 -22.96 -14.26
C PRO A 61 -26.94 -21.99 -14.49
N HIS A 62 -27.48 -21.35 -13.45
CA HIS A 62 -28.62 -20.43 -13.61
C HIS A 62 -28.16 -19.09 -14.20
N LEU A 63 -27.03 -18.55 -13.72
CA LEU A 63 -26.43 -17.34 -14.32
C LEU A 63 -26.01 -17.58 -15.77
N ARG A 64 -25.50 -18.78 -16.08
CA ARG A 64 -25.19 -19.18 -17.46
C ARG A 64 -26.40 -19.13 -18.36
N GLN A 65 -27.54 -19.62 -17.90
CA GLN A 65 -28.78 -19.50 -18.66
C GLN A 65 -29.11 -18.03 -18.95
N LEU A 66 -28.91 -17.11 -17.99
CA LEU A 66 -29.14 -15.68 -18.21
C LEU A 66 -28.17 -15.10 -19.26
N PHE A 67 -26.86 -15.27 -19.09
CA PHE A 67 -25.89 -14.61 -19.97
C PHE A 67 -25.81 -15.19 -21.39
N LEU A 68 -26.37 -16.38 -21.62
CA LEU A 68 -26.56 -16.89 -22.98
C LEU A 68 -27.69 -16.17 -23.73
N HIS A 69 -28.64 -15.56 -23.02
CA HIS A 69 -29.80 -14.90 -23.63
C HIS A 69 -29.73 -13.37 -23.58
N GLN A 70 -29.05 -12.80 -22.58
CA GLN A 70 -28.97 -11.35 -22.37
C GLN A 70 -27.71 -10.92 -21.63
N GLY A 71 -27.32 -9.65 -21.81
CA GLY A 71 -26.24 -9.02 -21.05
C GLY A 71 -24.84 -9.30 -21.58
N LEU A 72 -23.84 -8.85 -20.81
CA LEU A 72 -22.42 -8.91 -21.13
C LEU A 72 -21.64 -9.54 -19.99
N VAL A 73 -20.77 -10.48 -20.34
CA VAL A 73 -19.88 -11.15 -19.39
C VAL A 73 -18.45 -10.69 -19.63
N GLY A 74 -17.72 -10.49 -18.54
CA GLY A 74 -16.34 -10.05 -18.59
C GLY A 74 -15.51 -10.43 -17.38
N ILE A 75 -14.27 -9.97 -17.42
CA ILE A 75 -13.30 -9.99 -16.33
C ILE A 75 -12.93 -8.57 -15.94
N ILE A 76 -12.77 -8.36 -14.64
CA ILE A 76 -12.17 -7.15 -14.09
C ILE A 76 -10.71 -7.45 -13.80
N ARG A 77 -9.83 -6.60 -14.34
CA ARG A 77 -8.39 -6.68 -14.10
C ARG A 77 -7.97 -5.63 -13.08
N MET A 78 -7.53 -6.12 -11.92
CA MET A 78 -6.91 -5.32 -10.88
C MET A 78 -5.37 -5.31 -11.10
N PRO A 79 -4.71 -4.15 -11.22
CA PRO A 79 -3.26 -4.07 -11.38
C PRO A 79 -2.51 -4.55 -10.12
N ALA A 80 -3.16 -4.49 -8.96
CA ALA A 80 -2.74 -5.12 -7.70
C ALA A 80 -4.00 -5.51 -6.90
N PRO A 81 -3.97 -6.58 -6.08
CA PRO A 81 -5.06 -6.88 -5.17
C PRO A 81 -5.34 -5.63 -4.32
N PRO A 82 -6.61 -5.21 -4.18
CA PRO A 82 -6.91 -4.00 -3.43
C PRO A 82 -6.40 -4.18 -2.01
N ILE A 83 -5.59 -3.20 -1.56
CA ILE A 83 -4.98 -3.19 -0.23
C ILE A 83 -6.08 -3.41 0.81
N ASP A 84 -7.29 -2.88 0.60
CA ASP A 84 -8.46 -3.02 1.47
C ASP A 84 -9.75 -3.36 0.71
N ARG A 85 -10.67 -4.09 1.35
CA ARG A 85 -12.07 -4.21 0.89
C ARG A 85 -12.68 -2.82 0.71
N ARG A 86 -12.36 -1.89 1.62
CA ARG A 86 -12.71 -0.46 1.48
C ARG A 86 -12.21 0.12 0.15
N ALA A 87 -10.93 -0.03 -0.15
CA ALA A 87 -10.32 0.53 -1.36
C ALA A 87 -10.94 -0.07 -2.62
N ALA A 88 -11.27 -1.37 -2.61
CA ALA A 88 -11.95 -2.03 -3.70
C ALA A 88 -13.36 -1.45 -3.95
N HIS A 89 -14.15 -1.29 -2.89
CA HIS A 89 -15.48 -0.70 -2.98
C HIS A 89 -15.44 0.77 -3.42
N ILE A 90 -14.54 1.59 -2.84
CA ILE A 90 -14.33 2.98 -3.28
C ILE A 90 -14.02 3.00 -4.77
N SER A 91 -13.17 2.09 -5.24
CA SER A 91 -12.81 2.10 -6.64
C SER A 91 -13.95 1.71 -7.59
N ILE A 92 -14.84 0.81 -7.17
CA ILE A 92 -16.02 0.40 -7.95
C ILE A 92 -17.08 1.50 -7.96
N PHE A 93 -17.32 2.17 -6.82
CA PHE A 93 -18.42 3.12 -6.64
C PHE A 93 -18.04 4.60 -6.71
N ALA A 94 -16.76 4.94 -6.70
CA ALA A 94 -16.26 6.33 -6.79
C ALA A 94 -15.24 6.53 -7.93
N GLY A 95 -14.69 5.46 -8.50
CA GLY A 95 -13.91 5.52 -9.74
C GLY A 95 -12.45 5.90 -9.58
N PHE A 96 -11.87 5.83 -8.38
CA PHE A 96 -10.45 6.08 -8.13
C PHE A 96 -9.87 5.11 -7.09
N GLN A 97 -8.54 4.99 -7.09
CA GLN A 97 -7.83 4.10 -6.18
C GLN A 97 -7.33 4.86 -4.93
N GLY A 98 -7.84 4.45 -3.77
CA GLY A 98 -7.24 4.74 -2.46
C GLY A 98 -7.58 6.11 -1.88
N ASP A 99 -8.24 6.11 -0.72
CA ASP A 99 -7.83 6.96 0.39
C ASP A 99 -8.51 6.53 1.70
N ARG A 100 -7.75 6.60 2.81
CA ARG A 100 -8.23 6.27 4.16
C ARG A 100 -8.85 7.48 4.88
N SER A 101 -8.60 8.70 4.42
CA SER A 101 -8.66 9.92 5.26
C SER A 101 -9.62 11.03 4.83
N ALA A 102 -10.40 10.88 3.75
CA ALA A 102 -11.31 11.96 3.31
C ALA A 102 -12.75 11.47 3.06
N SER A 103 -13.71 12.37 3.28
CA SER A 103 -15.04 12.30 2.67
C SER A 103 -14.87 12.38 1.15
N PHE A 104 -15.36 11.38 0.44
CA PHE A 104 -15.29 11.32 -1.02
C PHE A 104 -16.70 11.24 -1.60
N ASP A 105 -16.79 11.58 -2.88
CA ASP A 105 -18.03 11.51 -3.64
C ASP A 105 -18.15 10.16 -4.35
N SER A 106 -19.37 9.63 -4.46
CA SER A 106 -19.65 8.30 -5.02
C SER A 106 -20.96 8.28 -5.80
N VAL A 107 -21.22 7.21 -6.54
CA VAL A 107 -22.47 7.05 -7.31
C VAL A 107 -23.70 7.12 -6.39
N PHE A 108 -23.59 6.70 -5.13
CA PHE A 108 -24.67 6.79 -4.15
C PHE A 108 -25.02 8.24 -3.77
N ASN A 109 -24.06 9.17 -3.82
CA ASN A 109 -24.29 10.59 -3.54
C ASN A 109 -25.13 11.27 -4.63
N HIS A 110 -25.02 10.78 -5.87
CA HIS A 110 -25.74 11.30 -7.04
C HIS A 110 -27.04 10.54 -7.34
N SER A 111 -27.27 9.41 -6.69
CA SER A 111 -28.53 8.66 -6.79
C SER A 111 -29.64 9.34 -6.00
N THR A 112 -30.89 9.20 -6.44
CA THR A 112 -32.06 9.71 -5.70
C THR A 112 -32.19 9.00 -4.35
N ARG A 113 -32.05 7.67 -4.36
CA ARG A 113 -32.04 6.82 -3.17
C ARG A 113 -31.13 5.62 -3.38
N SER A 114 -30.50 5.18 -2.29
CA SER A 114 -29.67 3.98 -2.29
C SER A 114 -29.97 3.12 -1.07
N TYR A 115 -30.30 1.86 -1.31
CA TYR A 115 -30.59 0.85 -0.29
C TYR A 115 -29.48 -0.19 -0.25
N ALA A 116 -29.04 -0.57 0.95
CA ALA A 116 -28.00 -1.58 1.12
C ALA A 116 -28.42 -2.69 2.07
N TRP A 117 -28.28 -3.94 1.61
CA TRP A 117 -28.29 -5.14 2.45
C TRP A 117 -26.85 -5.59 2.64
N SER A 118 -26.21 -5.08 3.69
CA SER A 118 -24.79 -5.32 3.97
C SER A 118 -24.48 -5.09 5.44
N SER A 119 -23.58 -5.91 6.00
CA SER A 119 -23.09 -5.74 7.36
C SER A 119 -21.88 -4.81 7.50
N GLN A 120 -21.15 -4.49 6.42
CA GLN A 120 -19.81 -3.87 6.51
C GLN A 120 -19.56 -2.70 5.53
N ILE A 121 -20.37 -2.53 4.48
CA ILE A 121 -20.08 -1.52 3.44
C ILE A 121 -20.46 -0.09 3.84
N LEU A 122 -21.24 0.06 4.91
CA LEU A 122 -21.86 1.31 5.35
C LEU A 122 -20.87 2.29 5.99
N GLU A 123 -19.81 1.78 6.63
CA GLU A 123 -18.77 2.63 7.24
C GLU A 123 -18.08 3.53 6.20
N TYR A 124 -18.19 3.19 4.92
CA TYR A 124 -17.53 3.90 3.82
C TYR A 124 -18.46 4.82 3.04
N PHE A 125 -19.77 4.59 3.07
CA PHE A 125 -20.75 5.32 2.25
C PHE A 125 -21.93 5.77 3.12
N PRO A 126 -21.87 6.98 3.70
CA PRO A 126 -22.87 7.46 4.66
C PRO A 126 -24.27 7.65 4.05
N ASN A 127 -24.37 7.83 2.73
CA ASN A 127 -25.63 8.06 2.03
C ASN A 127 -26.42 6.76 1.73
N LEU A 128 -25.93 5.59 2.17
CA LEU A 128 -26.62 4.33 2.02
C LEU A 128 -27.66 4.15 3.13
N TYR A 129 -28.94 4.01 2.76
CA TYR A 129 -29.97 3.62 3.72
C TYR A 129 -29.85 2.13 4.04
N HIS A 130 -29.54 1.83 5.29
CA HIS A 130 -29.35 0.46 5.75
C HIS A 130 -30.67 -0.19 6.13
N ILE A 131 -30.92 -1.37 5.57
CA ILE A 131 -32.00 -2.25 6.00
C ILE A 131 -31.42 -3.24 6.99
N LYS A 132 -31.92 -3.21 8.23
CA LYS A 132 -31.48 -4.13 9.28
C LYS A 132 -31.63 -5.57 8.81
N ILE A 133 -30.52 -6.31 8.82
CA ILE A 133 -30.48 -7.75 8.62
C ILE A 133 -30.39 -8.38 10.01
N ASP A 134 -31.31 -9.28 10.33
CA ASP A 134 -31.25 -10.06 11.57
C ASP A 134 -30.08 -11.06 11.48
N ASN A 135 -28.89 -10.58 11.84
CA ASN A 135 -27.65 -11.35 11.88
C ASN A 135 -27.49 -12.02 13.26
N SER A 136 -28.49 -12.75 13.74
CA SER A 136 -28.37 -13.61 14.93
C SER A 136 -27.60 -14.90 14.59
N ILE A 137 -26.37 -14.77 14.10
CA ILE A 137 -25.51 -15.90 13.76
C ILE A 137 -24.43 -16.03 14.83
N GLU A 138 -24.57 -17.05 15.68
CA GLU A 138 -23.54 -17.49 16.60
C GLU A 138 -22.28 -17.91 15.82
N LYS A 139 -21.15 -17.25 16.11
CA LYS A 139 -19.83 -17.64 15.62
C LYS A 139 -19.48 -19.00 16.24
N GLY A 140 -19.71 -20.10 15.53
CA GLY A 140 -19.41 -21.41 16.12
C GLY A 140 -19.43 -22.62 15.21
N LYS A 141 -20.49 -22.87 14.43
CA LYS A 141 -20.65 -24.21 13.81
C LYS A 141 -21.65 -24.32 12.66
N ILE A 142 -22.01 -23.21 12.01
CA ILE A 142 -23.13 -23.17 11.06
C ILE A 142 -22.62 -22.94 9.62
N ARG A 143 -23.17 -23.70 8.67
CA ARG A 143 -22.87 -23.63 7.21
C ARG A 143 -22.73 -22.17 6.74
N THR A 144 -21.65 -21.87 6.04
CA THR A 144 -21.22 -20.49 5.71
C THR A 144 -22.17 -19.74 4.76
N PHE A 145 -23.05 -20.44 4.02
CA PHE A 145 -24.08 -19.80 3.19
C PHE A 145 -25.23 -19.15 3.98
N LYS A 146 -25.39 -19.45 5.28
CA LYS A 146 -26.50 -18.89 6.08
C LYS A 146 -26.46 -17.36 6.22
N GLN A 147 -25.28 -16.75 6.04
CA GLN A 147 -25.16 -15.29 6.03
C GLN A 147 -25.78 -14.70 4.77
N ASP A 148 -25.47 -15.28 3.60
CA ASP A 148 -26.07 -14.85 2.33
C ASP A 148 -27.58 -15.17 2.33
N GLU A 149 -28.00 -16.27 2.95
CA GLU A 149 -29.41 -16.60 3.17
C GLU A 149 -30.16 -15.50 3.94
N ALA A 150 -29.61 -15.00 5.06
CA ALA A 150 -30.23 -13.93 5.84
C ALA A 150 -30.38 -12.64 5.03
N VAL A 151 -29.37 -12.30 4.21
CA VAL A 151 -29.41 -11.17 3.28
C VAL A 151 -30.55 -11.33 2.27
N PHE A 152 -30.63 -12.48 1.60
CA PHE A 152 -31.69 -12.75 0.61
C PHE A 152 -33.08 -12.84 1.24
N GLN A 153 -33.22 -13.36 2.46
CA GLN A 153 -34.49 -13.40 3.19
C GLN A 153 -34.98 -12.00 3.55
N SER A 154 -34.10 -11.14 4.09
CA SER A 154 -34.41 -9.73 4.38
C SER A 154 -34.79 -8.97 3.11
N LEU A 155 -34.05 -9.16 2.02
CA LEU A 155 -34.37 -8.59 0.70
C LEU A 155 -35.74 -9.07 0.20
N LYS A 156 -36.02 -10.37 0.32
CA LYS A 156 -37.30 -10.97 -0.05
C LYS A 156 -38.46 -10.37 0.74
N GLN A 157 -38.32 -10.23 2.06
CA GLN A 157 -39.34 -9.61 2.91
C GLN A 157 -39.53 -8.14 2.56
N CYS A 158 -38.44 -7.40 2.33
CA CYS A 158 -38.52 -6.01 1.91
C CYS A 158 -39.24 -5.84 0.57
N LEU A 159 -38.97 -6.71 -0.41
CA LEU A 159 -39.66 -6.69 -1.71
C LEU A 159 -41.14 -7.10 -1.61
N LEU A 160 -41.52 -7.93 -0.64
CA LEU A 160 -42.92 -8.31 -0.38
C LEU A 160 -43.71 -7.20 0.30
N ASN A 161 -43.12 -6.60 1.34
CA ASN A 161 -43.77 -5.58 2.16
C ASN A 161 -43.71 -4.19 1.50
N GLY A 162 -42.78 -4.00 0.55
CA GLY A 162 -42.32 -2.72 0.05
C GLY A 162 -43.24 -1.97 -0.93
N SER A 163 -44.51 -2.32 -1.08
CA SER A 163 -45.43 -1.54 -1.95
C SER A 163 -45.54 -0.05 -1.57
N GLN A 164 -45.11 0.33 -0.36
CA GLN A 164 -45.05 1.72 0.13
C GLN A 164 -43.64 2.38 0.08
N PHE A 165 -42.56 1.63 -0.13
CA PHE A 165 -41.16 2.14 -0.15
C PHE A 165 -40.51 2.12 -1.54
N LEU A 166 -41.08 1.37 -2.46
CA LEU A 166 -40.64 1.23 -3.85
C LEU A 166 -41.29 2.35 -4.67
N ASP A 167 -40.90 3.59 -4.37
CA ASP A 167 -41.37 4.76 -5.13
C ASP A 167 -41.05 4.61 -6.62
N LYS A 168 -41.86 5.26 -7.46
CA LYS A 168 -41.64 5.38 -8.91
C LYS A 168 -40.45 6.30 -9.26
N ASP A 169 -39.59 6.58 -8.30
CA ASP A 169 -38.43 7.45 -8.46
C ASP A 169 -37.43 6.82 -9.43
N ASP A 170 -36.82 7.67 -10.25
CA ASP A 170 -35.72 7.28 -11.13
C ASP A 170 -34.39 7.38 -10.36
N ALA A 171 -33.36 6.69 -10.86
CA ALA A 171 -32.00 6.64 -10.28
C ALA A 171 -31.92 6.04 -8.86
N ILE A 172 -32.51 4.85 -8.65
CA ILE A 172 -32.41 4.10 -7.40
C ILE A 172 -31.34 3.02 -7.49
N ILE A 173 -30.54 2.85 -6.43
CA ILE A 173 -29.53 1.78 -6.34
C ILE A 173 -29.89 0.79 -5.22
N TYR A 174 -29.92 -0.50 -5.55
CA TYR A 174 -30.08 -1.60 -4.61
C TYR A 174 -28.77 -2.37 -4.50
N LEU A 175 -28.06 -2.21 -3.40
CA LEU A 175 -26.79 -2.86 -3.15
C LEU A 175 -26.99 -4.12 -2.30
N VAL A 176 -26.63 -5.28 -2.86
CA VAL A 176 -26.70 -6.58 -2.20
C VAL A 176 -25.27 -7.10 -2.03
N HIS A 177 -24.79 -7.13 -0.79
CA HIS A 177 -23.41 -7.53 -0.48
C HIS A 177 -23.39 -8.94 0.12
N LEU A 178 -22.66 -9.85 -0.52
CA LEU A 178 -22.65 -11.29 -0.24
C LEU A 178 -21.24 -11.74 0.17
N GLN A 179 -21.11 -12.28 1.37
CA GLN A 179 -19.83 -12.63 2.00
C GLN A 179 -19.61 -14.15 2.12
N GLY A 180 -20.65 -14.96 1.85
CA GLY A 180 -20.63 -16.39 2.12
C GLY A 180 -19.55 -17.16 1.36
N LEU A 181 -19.13 -16.70 0.18
CA LEU A 181 -18.07 -17.34 -0.62
C LEU A 181 -16.67 -17.17 -0.02
N GLN A 182 -16.34 -16.00 0.51
CA GLN A 182 -15.06 -15.74 1.16
C GLN A 182 -14.90 -16.59 2.43
N LEU A 183 -15.98 -16.75 3.20
CA LEU A 183 -15.98 -17.53 4.44
C LEU A 183 -15.90 -19.04 4.18
N ALA A 184 -16.32 -19.51 3.01
CA ALA A 184 -16.38 -20.92 2.63
C ALA A 184 -15.04 -21.56 2.28
N GLY A 185 -13.90 -21.04 2.75
CA GLY A 185 -12.53 -21.24 2.25
C GLY A 185 -11.99 -22.68 2.01
N LYS A 186 -12.78 -23.75 2.19
CA LYS A 186 -12.52 -25.11 1.70
C LYS A 186 -13.26 -25.39 0.38
N VAL A 187 -12.65 -26.15 -0.53
CA VAL A 187 -13.16 -26.37 -1.91
C VAL A 187 -14.57 -26.97 -1.94
N GLU A 188 -14.83 -27.99 -1.10
CA GLU A 188 -16.14 -28.66 -1.03
C GLU A 188 -17.26 -27.71 -0.58
N SER A 189 -17.03 -26.93 0.49
CA SER A 189 -17.99 -25.92 0.95
C SER A 189 -18.13 -24.73 -0.01
N PHE A 190 -17.09 -24.41 -0.77
CA PHE A 190 -17.11 -23.31 -1.72
C PHE A 190 -18.05 -23.59 -2.89
N GLN A 191 -18.01 -24.79 -3.45
CA GLN A 191 -18.87 -25.16 -4.58
C GLN A 191 -20.35 -25.18 -4.16
N GLU A 192 -20.66 -25.72 -2.99
CA GLU A 192 -22.02 -25.69 -2.42
C GLU A 192 -22.51 -24.26 -2.21
N ASN A 193 -21.66 -23.39 -1.64
CA ASN A 193 -22.00 -21.98 -1.43
C ASN A 193 -22.16 -21.23 -2.75
N LEU A 194 -21.34 -21.51 -3.76
CA LEU A 194 -21.45 -20.89 -5.09
C LEU A 194 -22.76 -21.27 -5.76
N ASN A 195 -23.12 -22.55 -5.75
CA ASN A 195 -24.40 -23.03 -6.27
C ASN A 195 -25.59 -22.41 -5.51
N TYR A 196 -25.49 -22.27 -4.19
CA TYR A 196 -26.51 -21.59 -3.40
C TYR A 196 -26.64 -20.11 -3.80
N THR A 197 -25.52 -19.39 -3.83
CA THR A 197 -25.45 -17.95 -4.08
C THR A 197 -25.93 -17.61 -5.49
N GLU A 198 -25.45 -18.33 -6.51
CA GLU A 198 -25.82 -18.06 -7.90
C GLU A 198 -27.31 -18.33 -8.17
N ARG A 199 -27.87 -19.39 -7.56
CA ARG A 199 -29.30 -19.70 -7.63
C ARG A 199 -30.16 -18.63 -6.96
N ASP A 200 -29.73 -18.09 -5.83
CA ASP A 200 -30.51 -17.08 -5.12
C ASP A 200 -30.39 -15.69 -5.75
N ILE A 201 -29.26 -15.37 -6.40
CA ILE A 201 -29.17 -14.22 -7.32
C ILE A 201 -30.20 -14.36 -8.45
N TRP A 202 -30.30 -15.54 -9.06
CA TRP A 202 -31.27 -15.81 -10.12
C TRP A 202 -32.73 -15.66 -9.64
N LYS A 203 -33.08 -16.20 -8.46
CA LYS A 203 -34.41 -16.02 -7.86
C LYS A 203 -34.71 -14.55 -7.55
N THR A 204 -33.70 -13.83 -7.06
CA THR A 204 -33.82 -12.41 -6.72
C THR A 204 -34.06 -11.58 -7.96
N TYR A 205 -33.33 -11.83 -9.05
CA TYR A 205 -33.57 -11.22 -10.36
C TYR A 205 -35.03 -11.37 -10.80
N HIS A 206 -35.57 -12.59 -10.81
CA HIS A 206 -36.97 -12.82 -11.20
C HIS A 206 -37.95 -12.09 -10.28
N ARG A 207 -37.63 -11.99 -8.98
CA ARG A 207 -38.48 -11.26 -8.03
C ARG A 207 -38.49 -9.76 -8.31
N PHE A 208 -37.35 -9.16 -8.64
CA PHE A 208 -37.29 -7.76 -9.04
C PHE A 208 -38.09 -7.51 -10.32
N GLU A 209 -38.01 -8.39 -11.32
CA GLU A 209 -38.81 -8.27 -12.55
C GLU A 209 -40.32 -8.46 -12.30
N MET A 210 -40.72 -9.29 -11.32
CA MET A 210 -42.13 -9.42 -10.90
C MET A 210 -42.64 -8.17 -10.16
N VAL A 211 -41.82 -7.58 -9.30
CA VAL A 211 -42.19 -6.39 -8.50
C VAL A 211 -42.18 -5.13 -9.36
N PHE A 212 -41.25 -5.04 -10.31
CA PHE A 212 -41.09 -3.92 -11.24
C PHE A 212 -41.27 -4.39 -12.70
N PRO A 213 -42.51 -4.59 -13.16
CA PRO A 213 -42.79 -5.10 -14.51
C PRO A 213 -42.64 -4.03 -15.61
N ASP A 214 -41.82 -3.00 -15.39
CA ASP A 214 -41.54 -1.93 -16.36
C ASP A 214 -40.29 -2.21 -17.23
N HIS A 215 -39.56 -3.29 -16.92
CA HIS A 215 -38.29 -3.69 -17.56
C HIS A 215 -37.23 -2.57 -17.58
N ARG A 216 -37.23 -1.71 -16.53
CA ARG A 216 -36.29 -0.58 -16.36
C ARG A 216 -35.22 -0.83 -15.30
N THR A 217 -34.97 -2.09 -14.98
CA THR A 217 -33.99 -2.50 -13.98
C THR A 217 -32.74 -3.04 -14.67
N ALA A 218 -31.59 -2.47 -14.35
CA ALA A 218 -30.28 -2.98 -14.73
C ALA A 218 -29.68 -3.76 -13.55
N TYR A 219 -28.84 -4.75 -13.86
CA TYR A 219 -28.21 -5.61 -12.88
C TYR A 219 -26.70 -5.69 -13.14
N LEU A 220 -25.92 -5.60 -12.07
CA LEU A 220 -24.47 -5.71 -12.07
C LEU A 220 -24.05 -6.73 -11.02
N LEU A 221 -23.37 -7.79 -11.46
CA LEU A 221 -22.67 -8.73 -10.59
C LEU A 221 -21.17 -8.45 -10.69
N VAL A 222 -20.55 -8.21 -9.55
CA VAL A 222 -19.11 -7.93 -9.45
C VAL A 222 -18.51 -8.63 -8.23
N SER A 223 -17.29 -9.11 -8.37
CA SER A 223 -16.48 -9.58 -7.25
C SER A 223 -15.26 -8.69 -7.05
N HIS A 224 -15.00 -8.28 -5.81
CA HIS A 224 -13.86 -7.39 -5.49
C HIS A 224 -12.59 -8.15 -5.11
N SER A 225 -12.72 -9.43 -4.72
CA SER A 225 -11.60 -10.26 -4.26
C SER A 225 -11.81 -11.72 -4.65
N GLY A 226 -10.70 -12.42 -4.87
CA GLY A 226 -10.70 -13.84 -5.20
C GLY A 226 -10.24 -14.73 -4.03
N LYS A 227 -10.63 -16.01 -4.08
CA LYS A 227 -10.32 -17.10 -3.13
C LYS A 227 -8.87 -17.19 -2.61
N THR A 228 -7.86 -16.84 -3.40
CA THR A 228 -6.44 -16.94 -3.03
C THR A 228 -5.63 -15.70 -3.37
N THR A 229 -4.91 -15.16 -2.38
CA THR A 229 -3.95 -14.05 -2.48
C THR A 229 -2.61 -14.42 -3.15
N LYS A 230 -2.49 -15.66 -3.66
CA LYS A 230 -1.21 -16.22 -4.15
C LYS A 230 -0.87 -15.87 -5.61
N LYS A 231 -1.83 -15.39 -6.41
CA LYS A 231 -1.55 -14.96 -7.80
C LYS A 231 -1.22 -13.47 -7.84
N LEU A 232 -0.17 -13.13 -8.59
CA LEU A 232 0.31 -11.75 -8.79
C LEU A 232 -0.73 -10.84 -9.47
N ARG A 233 -1.70 -11.44 -10.19
CA ARG A 233 -2.79 -10.77 -10.90
C ARG A 233 -4.12 -11.40 -10.51
N MET A 234 -5.01 -10.60 -9.93
CA MET A 234 -6.36 -11.03 -9.54
C MET A 234 -7.32 -10.66 -10.66
N GLU A 235 -7.98 -11.68 -11.23
CA GLU A 235 -9.08 -11.52 -12.18
C GLU A 235 -10.37 -12.00 -11.52
N THR A 236 -11.36 -11.11 -11.48
CA THR A 236 -12.69 -11.38 -10.92
C THR A 236 -13.74 -11.30 -12.02
N PRO A 237 -14.83 -12.08 -11.95
CA PRO A 237 -15.86 -12.03 -12.96
C PRO A 237 -16.70 -10.76 -12.80
N VAL A 238 -17.24 -10.30 -13.93
CA VAL A 238 -18.29 -9.28 -13.96
C VAL A 238 -19.36 -9.71 -14.95
N PHE A 239 -20.61 -9.52 -14.56
CA PHE A 239 -21.77 -9.79 -15.41
C PHE A 239 -22.74 -8.61 -15.32
N LEU A 240 -23.06 -8.01 -16.45
CA LEU A 240 -24.01 -6.91 -16.58
C LEU A 240 -25.21 -7.39 -17.41
N TRP A 241 -26.44 -7.13 -16.97
CA TRP A 241 -27.64 -7.49 -17.73
C TRP A 241 -28.85 -6.62 -17.37
N GLY A 242 -29.96 -6.84 -18.07
CA GLY A 242 -31.20 -6.09 -17.89
C GLY A 242 -31.26 -4.82 -18.75
N SER A 243 -32.01 -3.83 -18.27
CA SER A 243 -32.30 -2.60 -19.01
C SER A 243 -31.05 -1.80 -19.32
N GLY A 244 -30.95 -1.28 -20.55
CA GLY A 244 -29.82 -0.42 -20.94
C GLY A 244 -28.48 -1.13 -21.16
N VAL A 245 -28.41 -2.46 -21.05
CA VAL A 245 -27.19 -3.24 -21.30
C VAL A 245 -27.21 -3.89 -22.68
N SER A 246 -26.13 -3.77 -23.44
CA SER A 246 -26.02 -4.39 -24.76
C SER A 246 -25.94 -5.92 -24.65
N HIS A 247 -26.35 -6.61 -25.71
CA HIS A 247 -26.17 -8.05 -25.83
C HIS A 247 -25.45 -8.34 -27.15
N THR A 248 -24.12 -8.32 -27.09
CA THR A 248 -23.26 -8.60 -28.23
C THR A 248 -23.00 -10.09 -28.35
N LYS A 249 -23.42 -10.67 -29.48
CA LYS A 249 -23.20 -12.10 -29.78
C LYS A 249 -21.80 -12.39 -30.33
N SER A 250 -21.14 -11.40 -30.93
CA SER A 250 -19.79 -11.53 -31.48
C SER A 250 -19.08 -10.17 -31.42
N MET A 251 -17.83 -10.17 -30.96
CA MET A 251 -16.93 -9.02 -30.99
C MET A 251 -15.49 -9.50 -31.24
N PRO A 252 -14.65 -8.70 -31.91
CA PRO A 252 -13.22 -9.00 -32.04
C PRO A 252 -12.55 -8.96 -30.66
N GLY A 253 -11.88 -10.04 -30.27
CA GLY A 253 -11.18 -10.12 -29.00
C GLY A 253 -11.27 -11.49 -28.32
N PRO A 254 -10.86 -11.59 -27.04
CA PRO A 254 -10.96 -12.82 -26.28
C PRO A 254 -12.42 -13.26 -26.15
N SER A 255 -12.64 -14.56 -26.21
CA SER A 255 -13.95 -15.20 -26.06
C SER A 255 -13.85 -16.35 -25.07
N PHE A 256 -15.00 -16.77 -24.55
CA PHE A 256 -15.11 -17.94 -23.68
C PHE A 256 -16.19 -18.87 -24.23
N ARG A 257 -16.07 -20.17 -23.91
CA ARG A 257 -17.07 -21.18 -24.29
C ARG A 257 -18.00 -21.45 -23.11
N ALA A 258 -19.30 -21.50 -23.35
CA ALA A 258 -20.31 -21.91 -22.38
C ALA A 258 -21.32 -22.84 -23.07
N LEU A 259 -21.42 -24.11 -22.62
CA LEU A 259 -22.28 -25.15 -23.25
C LEU A 259 -22.16 -25.13 -24.79
N ASP A 260 -20.92 -25.17 -25.30
CA ASP A 260 -20.56 -25.14 -26.73
C ASP A 260 -20.84 -23.84 -27.52
N GLN A 261 -21.45 -22.83 -26.90
CA GLN A 261 -21.57 -21.50 -27.49
C GLN A 261 -20.35 -20.63 -27.16
N VAL A 262 -19.76 -20.00 -28.17
CA VAL A 262 -18.67 -19.03 -28.00
C VAL A 262 -19.27 -17.65 -27.74
N ARG A 263 -18.83 -16.99 -26.68
CA ARG A 263 -19.31 -15.66 -26.27
C ARG A 263 -18.14 -14.70 -26.08
N PRO A 264 -18.30 -13.40 -26.41
CA PRO A 264 -17.24 -12.42 -26.24
C PRO A 264 -16.96 -12.20 -24.74
N LEU A 265 -15.68 -12.17 -24.38
CA LEU A 265 -15.23 -11.88 -23.01
C LEU A 265 -14.79 -10.41 -22.93
N HIS A 266 -15.55 -9.61 -22.18
CA HIS A 266 -15.22 -8.20 -22.00
C HIS A 266 -14.11 -8.05 -20.95
N SER A 267 -13.15 -7.14 -21.18
CA SER A 267 -12.12 -6.82 -20.21
C SER A 267 -12.37 -5.42 -19.67
N PHE A 268 -12.79 -5.32 -18.42
CA PHE A 268 -13.02 -4.04 -17.75
C PHE A 268 -11.88 -3.69 -16.80
N HIS A 269 -11.60 -2.40 -16.71
CA HIS A 269 -10.87 -1.86 -15.58
C HIS A 269 -11.86 -1.49 -14.47
N TYR A 270 -11.51 -1.78 -13.22
CA TYR A 270 -12.45 -1.71 -12.09
C TYR A 270 -13.05 -0.31 -11.88
N ILE A 271 -12.28 0.75 -12.11
CA ILE A 271 -12.78 2.14 -12.04
C ILE A 271 -13.77 2.50 -13.16
N GLN A 272 -13.84 1.72 -14.25
CA GLN A 272 -14.79 1.97 -15.35
C GLN A 272 -16.22 1.56 -15.00
N LEU A 273 -16.42 0.78 -13.94
CA LEU A 273 -17.77 0.46 -13.46
C LEU A 273 -18.49 1.70 -12.93
N THR A 274 -17.76 2.63 -12.31
CA THR A 274 -18.33 3.88 -11.78
C THR A 274 -19.02 4.74 -12.85
N PRO A 275 -18.34 5.14 -13.95
CA PRO A 275 -19.01 5.91 -15.00
C PRO A 275 -20.06 5.08 -15.74
N LEU A 276 -19.92 3.75 -15.81
CA LEU A 276 -20.91 2.87 -16.39
C LEU A 276 -22.23 2.87 -15.60
N MET A 277 -22.15 2.72 -14.26
CA MET A 277 -23.32 2.80 -13.37
C MET A 277 -24.00 4.17 -13.47
N SER A 278 -23.20 5.24 -13.48
CA SER A 278 -23.70 6.60 -13.62
C SER A 278 -24.44 6.79 -14.95
N ALA A 279 -23.86 6.29 -16.05
CA ALA A 279 -24.45 6.36 -17.38
C ALA A 279 -25.71 5.48 -17.53
N MET A 280 -25.80 4.33 -16.87
CA MET A 280 -27.02 3.50 -16.88
C MET A 280 -28.20 4.19 -16.19
N LEU A 281 -27.94 4.89 -15.08
CA LEU A 281 -28.96 5.59 -14.30
C LEU A 281 -29.21 7.04 -14.77
N GLY A 282 -28.38 7.56 -15.67
CA GLY A 282 -28.48 8.95 -16.12
C GLY A 282 -28.16 9.97 -15.02
N ILE A 283 -27.25 9.61 -14.11
CA ILE A 283 -26.77 10.49 -13.03
C ILE A 283 -25.36 11.02 -13.32
N PRO A 284 -24.94 12.13 -12.70
CA PRO A 284 -23.57 12.62 -12.81
C PRO A 284 -22.53 11.59 -12.35
N THR A 285 -21.40 11.53 -13.05
CA THR A 285 -20.25 10.71 -12.62
C THR A 285 -19.59 11.36 -11.40
N PRO A 286 -19.17 10.59 -10.39
CA PRO A 286 -18.54 11.14 -9.18
C PRO A 286 -17.34 12.05 -9.46
N PHE A 287 -17.14 13.09 -8.66
CA PHE A 287 -16.15 14.15 -8.93
C PHE A 287 -14.71 13.65 -9.09
N ASN A 288 -14.34 12.62 -8.35
CA ASN A 288 -12.99 12.06 -8.35
C ASN A 288 -12.84 10.83 -9.25
N ASN A 289 -13.84 10.53 -10.08
CA ASN A 289 -13.77 9.43 -11.01
C ASN A 289 -12.61 9.60 -12.00
N LEU A 290 -11.78 8.55 -12.15
CA LEU A 290 -10.72 8.43 -13.15
C LEU A 290 -11.08 7.37 -14.21
N GLY A 291 -12.26 6.75 -14.11
CA GLY A 291 -12.75 5.78 -15.07
C GLY A 291 -13.26 6.43 -16.35
N THR A 292 -12.97 5.80 -17.48
CA THR A 292 -13.56 6.11 -18.78
C THR A 292 -14.77 5.21 -19.04
N LEU A 293 -15.85 5.78 -19.58
CA LEU A 293 -17.01 5.02 -20.02
C LEU A 293 -16.63 4.12 -21.21
N PRO A 294 -16.77 2.78 -21.12
CA PRO A 294 -16.47 1.89 -22.23
C PRO A 294 -17.56 1.99 -23.31
N SER A 295 -17.14 2.09 -24.58
CA SER A 295 -18.05 2.13 -25.74
C SER A 295 -18.70 0.77 -26.01
N GLY A 296 -19.95 0.77 -26.46
CA GLY A 296 -20.64 -0.45 -26.92
C GLY A 296 -21.21 -1.35 -25.82
N VAL A 297 -21.14 -0.90 -24.56
CA VAL A 297 -21.70 -1.60 -23.39
C VAL A 297 -23.16 -1.21 -23.15
N LEU A 298 -23.52 0.04 -23.45
CA LEU A 298 -24.87 0.55 -23.24
C LEU A 298 -25.76 0.22 -24.44
N ASN A 299 -26.91 -0.40 -24.19
CA ASN A 299 -28.01 -0.53 -25.16
C ASN A 299 -28.90 0.70 -25.08
N SER A 300 -28.46 1.79 -25.69
CA SER A 300 -29.17 3.07 -25.68
C SER A 300 -29.14 3.71 -27.06
N SER A 301 -29.87 4.81 -27.24
CA SER A 301 -29.77 5.57 -28.48
C SER A 301 -28.34 6.09 -28.68
N ASN A 302 -27.87 6.15 -29.94
CA ASN A 302 -26.57 6.75 -30.28
C ASN A 302 -26.42 8.17 -29.74
N HIS A 303 -27.53 8.90 -29.59
CA HIS A 303 -27.58 10.23 -29.00
C HIS A 303 -27.24 10.18 -27.51
N TYR A 304 -27.91 9.32 -26.76
CA TYR A 304 -27.69 9.16 -25.32
C TYR A 304 -26.25 8.69 -25.03
N GLU A 305 -25.77 7.68 -25.73
CA GLU A 305 -24.39 7.19 -25.53
C GLU A 305 -23.35 8.28 -25.82
N ALA A 306 -23.57 9.10 -26.86
CA ALA A 306 -22.70 10.24 -27.16
C ALA A 306 -22.71 11.29 -26.05
N TYR A 307 -23.88 11.61 -25.48
CA TYR A 307 -23.98 12.51 -24.34
C TYR A 307 -23.31 11.91 -23.11
N ALA A 308 -23.60 10.66 -22.74
CA ALA A 308 -22.98 10.02 -21.57
C ALA A 308 -21.43 10.01 -21.67
N MET A 309 -20.90 9.72 -22.86
CA MET A 309 -19.47 9.79 -23.13
C MET A 309 -18.93 11.22 -23.00
N TRP A 310 -19.67 12.20 -23.53
CA TRP A 310 -19.31 13.61 -23.41
C TRP A 310 -19.31 14.07 -21.95
N MET A 311 -20.34 13.72 -21.16
CA MET A 311 -20.43 14.06 -19.72
C MET A 311 -19.27 13.49 -18.92
N ASN A 312 -18.92 12.22 -19.14
CA ASN A 312 -17.76 11.61 -18.49
C ASN A 312 -16.46 12.34 -18.87
N SER A 313 -16.30 12.74 -20.14
CA SER A 313 -15.12 13.51 -20.55
C SER A 313 -15.09 14.93 -19.95
N LEU A 314 -16.23 15.60 -19.78
CA LEU A 314 -16.32 16.90 -19.11
C LEU A 314 -15.93 16.80 -17.63
N GLN A 315 -16.33 15.73 -16.94
CA GLN A 315 -15.95 15.51 -15.55
C GLN A 315 -14.43 15.31 -15.39
N LEU A 316 -13.79 14.53 -16.28
CA LEU A 316 -12.32 14.42 -16.32
C LEU A 316 -11.65 15.75 -16.69
N LEU A 317 -12.26 16.51 -17.60
CA LEU A 317 -11.76 17.82 -18.03
C LEU A 317 -11.82 18.84 -16.89
N ALA A 318 -12.88 18.84 -16.08
CA ALA A 318 -13.01 19.70 -14.91
C ALA A 318 -11.90 19.42 -13.89
N GLN A 319 -11.60 18.14 -13.62
CA GLN A 319 -10.46 17.74 -12.77
C GLN A 319 -9.12 18.23 -13.34
N ALA A 320 -8.88 18.02 -14.65
CA ALA A 320 -7.65 18.44 -15.31
C ALA A 320 -7.49 19.97 -15.29
N LYS A 321 -8.55 20.72 -15.61
CA LYS A 321 -8.59 22.20 -15.52
C LYS A 321 -8.27 22.67 -14.11
N ASN A 322 -8.87 22.04 -13.09
CA ASN A 322 -8.63 22.45 -11.72
C ASN A 322 -7.17 22.20 -11.27
N LEU A 323 -6.60 21.04 -11.58
CA LEU A 323 -5.18 20.76 -11.29
C LEU A 323 -4.24 21.75 -12.01
N LEU A 324 -4.54 22.05 -13.27
CA LEU A 324 -3.77 23.02 -14.05
C LEU A 324 -3.91 24.45 -13.49
N ARG A 325 -5.11 24.85 -13.08
CA ARG A 325 -5.34 26.13 -12.39
C ARG A 325 -4.55 26.18 -11.08
N LEU A 326 -4.59 25.12 -10.25
CA LEU A 326 -3.82 25.00 -9.02
C LEU A 326 -2.31 25.18 -9.27
N HIS A 327 -1.77 24.52 -10.30
CA HIS A 327 -0.38 24.70 -10.71
C HIS A 327 -0.07 26.13 -11.16
N ASN A 328 -0.99 26.76 -11.90
CA ASN A 328 -0.85 28.12 -12.42
C ASN A 328 -1.16 29.23 -11.40
N ARG A 329 -1.58 28.92 -10.16
CA ARG A 329 -1.81 29.94 -9.10
C ARG A 329 -0.53 30.66 -8.68
N GLY A 330 0.62 30.01 -8.86
CA GLY A 330 1.92 30.56 -8.52
C GLY A 330 2.42 31.59 -9.53
N LEU A 331 3.13 32.61 -9.05
CA LEU A 331 3.77 33.63 -9.90
C LEU A 331 4.89 33.04 -10.78
N LEU A 332 5.51 31.95 -10.32
CA LEU A 332 6.61 31.28 -11.01
C LEU A 332 6.14 30.19 -11.98
N SER A 333 4.83 29.99 -12.10
CA SER A 333 4.24 28.94 -12.95
C SER A 333 4.60 29.08 -14.44
N GLY A 334 4.91 30.29 -14.92
CA GLY A 334 5.36 30.53 -16.29
C GLY A 334 6.69 29.87 -16.64
N PHE A 335 7.59 29.69 -15.66
CA PHE A 335 8.93 29.13 -15.85
C PHE A 335 9.01 27.62 -15.56
N LEU A 336 7.96 27.05 -14.98
CA LEU A 336 7.90 25.65 -14.61
C LEU A 336 7.45 24.78 -15.79
N PRO A 337 7.90 23.51 -15.86
CA PRO A 337 7.49 22.59 -16.91
C PRO A 337 5.98 22.35 -16.81
N LYS A 338 5.31 22.44 -17.96
CA LYS A 338 3.88 22.21 -18.11
C LYS A 338 3.63 21.01 -19.00
N PHE A 339 2.55 20.29 -18.71
CA PHE A 339 2.03 19.30 -19.64
C PHE A 339 1.58 19.98 -20.94
N TRP A 340 1.66 19.29 -22.07
CA TRP A 340 1.37 19.87 -23.39
C TRP A 340 -0.07 20.38 -23.52
N LEU A 341 -1.02 19.84 -22.74
CA LEU A 341 -2.43 20.22 -22.78
C LEU A 341 -2.68 21.53 -22.00
N THR A 342 -3.05 22.60 -22.72
CA THR A 342 -3.31 23.94 -22.18
C THR A 342 -4.78 24.17 -21.86
N LEU A 343 -5.08 25.21 -21.08
CA LEU A 343 -6.46 25.62 -20.79
C LEU A 343 -7.22 25.94 -22.08
N ASP A 344 -6.60 26.68 -23.01
CA ASP A 344 -7.23 27.03 -24.30
C ASP A 344 -7.57 25.78 -25.14
N MET A 345 -6.71 24.76 -25.14
CA MET A 345 -7.02 23.48 -25.82
C MET A 345 -8.18 22.74 -25.15
N MET A 346 -8.28 22.79 -23.83
CA MET A 346 -9.42 22.22 -23.10
C MET A 346 -10.72 23.00 -23.38
N ASP A 347 -10.65 24.33 -23.46
CA ASP A 347 -11.79 25.19 -23.81
C ASP A 347 -12.23 24.98 -25.27
N ASN A 348 -11.27 24.80 -26.19
CA ASN A 348 -11.53 24.44 -27.58
C ASN A 348 -12.16 23.06 -27.72
N PHE A 349 -11.72 22.08 -26.94
CA PHE A 349 -12.35 20.77 -26.88
C PHE A 349 -13.81 20.89 -26.42
N GLU A 350 -14.07 21.65 -25.36
CA GLU A 350 -15.41 21.86 -24.81
C GLU A 350 -16.33 22.58 -25.81
N SER A 351 -15.85 23.63 -26.47
CA SER A 351 -16.60 24.36 -27.49
C SER A 351 -16.89 23.50 -28.72
N THR A 352 -15.93 22.68 -29.16
CA THR A 352 -16.10 21.72 -30.26
C THR A 352 -17.16 20.67 -29.93
N CYS A 353 -17.15 20.11 -28.73
CA CYS A 353 -18.17 19.16 -28.29
C CYS A 353 -19.58 19.80 -28.26
N ARG A 354 -19.70 21.04 -27.75
CA ARG A 354 -20.96 21.80 -27.79
C ARG A 354 -21.45 22.02 -29.22
N LEU A 355 -20.55 22.38 -30.15
CA LEU A 355 -20.89 22.57 -31.56
C LEU A 355 -21.34 21.25 -32.22
N LEU A 356 -20.66 20.13 -31.97
CA LEU A 356 -21.04 18.81 -32.49
C LEU A 356 -22.40 18.36 -31.95
N SER A 357 -22.69 18.66 -30.69
CA SER A 357 -24.00 18.43 -30.06
C SER A 357 -25.11 19.24 -30.75
N LEU A 358 -24.89 20.55 -30.96
CA LEU A 358 -25.85 21.42 -31.66
C LEU A 358 -26.09 20.99 -33.11
N GLN A 359 -25.04 20.56 -33.81
CA GLN A 359 -25.12 20.01 -35.17
C GLN A 359 -25.71 18.60 -35.24
N LYS A 360 -26.09 17.99 -34.11
CA LYS A 360 -26.62 16.61 -34.03
C LYS A 360 -25.67 15.55 -34.61
N ARG A 361 -24.36 15.80 -34.59
CA ARG A 361 -23.33 14.86 -35.06
C ARG A 361 -22.87 13.95 -33.90
N PHE A 362 -23.77 13.07 -33.47
CA PHE A 362 -23.57 12.30 -32.23
C PHE A 362 -22.49 11.21 -32.32
N LYS A 363 -22.35 10.55 -33.48
CA LYS A 363 -21.27 9.56 -33.67
C LYS A 363 -19.89 10.18 -33.51
N THR A 364 -19.67 11.32 -34.17
CA THR A 364 -18.40 12.05 -34.07
C THR A 364 -18.19 12.64 -32.67
N LEU A 365 -19.25 13.13 -32.00
CA LEU A 365 -19.17 13.60 -30.62
C LEU A 365 -18.70 12.48 -29.67
N ARG A 366 -19.27 11.27 -29.80
CA ARG A 366 -18.90 10.09 -29.03
C ARG A 366 -17.43 9.73 -29.23
N GLU A 367 -17.01 9.63 -30.49
CA GLU A 367 -15.63 9.26 -30.86
C GLU A 367 -14.61 10.32 -30.42
N TYR A 368 -14.92 11.60 -30.63
CA TYR A 368 -14.07 12.72 -30.22
C TYR A 368 -13.90 12.76 -28.69
N SER A 369 -14.99 12.60 -27.93
CA SER A 369 -14.95 12.53 -26.46
C SER A 369 -14.14 11.32 -25.97
N ALA A 370 -14.40 10.13 -26.54
CA ALA A 370 -13.71 8.89 -26.18
C ALA A 370 -12.20 8.97 -26.43
N ASN A 371 -11.78 9.56 -27.55
CA ASN A 371 -10.38 9.69 -27.92
C ASN A 371 -9.62 10.75 -27.10
N PHE A 372 -10.32 11.73 -26.53
CA PHE A 372 -9.70 12.81 -25.76
C PHE A 372 -9.48 12.46 -24.27
N MET A 373 -10.36 11.63 -23.68
CA MET A 373 -10.26 11.22 -22.27
C MET A 373 -8.88 10.65 -21.86
N PRO A 374 -8.21 9.80 -22.66
CA PRO A 374 -6.86 9.32 -22.31
C PRO A 374 -5.84 10.45 -22.15
N SER A 375 -5.95 11.54 -22.93
CA SER A 375 -5.08 12.71 -22.80
C SER A 375 -5.37 13.49 -21.52
N LEU A 376 -6.65 13.61 -21.14
CA LEU A 376 -7.06 14.20 -19.87
C LEU A 376 -6.52 13.40 -18.68
N LEU A 377 -6.63 12.07 -18.71
CA LEU A 377 -6.10 11.20 -17.66
C LEU A 377 -4.58 11.33 -17.50
N LYS A 378 -3.82 11.40 -18.61
CA LYS A 378 -2.38 11.67 -18.56
C LYS A 378 -2.05 13.04 -17.97
N CYS A 379 -2.87 14.05 -18.27
CA CYS A 379 -2.72 15.38 -17.68
C CYS A 379 -2.97 15.35 -16.16
N ILE A 380 -4.01 14.63 -15.71
CA ILE A 380 -4.33 14.46 -14.29
C ILE A 380 -3.17 13.77 -13.56
N ASP A 381 -2.70 12.64 -14.09
CA ASP A 381 -1.61 11.85 -13.51
C ASP A 381 -0.31 12.69 -13.39
N TYR A 382 0.02 13.46 -14.42
CA TYR A 382 1.18 14.36 -14.43
C TYR A 382 1.14 15.39 -13.28
N TYR A 383 0.00 16.05 -13.07
CA TYR A 383 -0.11 17.08 -12.03
C TYR A 383 -0.33 16.52 -10.62
N GLN A 384 -0.95 15.34 -10.48
CA GLN A 384 -1.08 14.65 -9.18
C GLN A 384 0.28 14.26 -8.60
N VAL A 385 1.23 13.87 -9.45
CA VAL A 385 2.56 13.39 -9.05
C VAL A 385 3.66 14.46 -9.22
N TYR A 386 3.28 15.68 -9.62
CA TYR A 386 4.21 16.74 -10.05
C TYR A 386 5.40 16.99 -9.11
N TYR A 387 5.13 17.13 -7.80
CA TYR A 387 6.16 17.43 -6.81
C TYR A 387 6.86 16.17 -6.25
N GLN A 388 6.42 14.96 -6.60
CA GLN A 388 6.93 13.74 -5.97
C GLN A 388 8.45 13.59 -6.18
N GLY A 389 8.93 13.81 -7.41
CA GLY A 389 10.36 13.71 -7.72
C GLY A 389 11.22 14.72 -6.95
N ILE A 390 10.79 15.98 -6.88
CA ILE A 390 11.56 17.02 -6.20
C ILE A 390 11.53 16.83 -4.67
N MET A 391 10.43 16.32 -4.11
CA MET A 391 10.37 15.95 -2.70
C MET A 391 11.33 14.81 -2.36
N ILE A 392 11.46 13.80 -3.23
CA ILE A 392 12.44 12.71 -3.05
C ILE A 392 13.87 13.27 -3.02
N VAL A 393 14.20 14.18 -3.95
CA VAL A 393 15.51 14.85 -3.99
C VAL A 393 15.72 15.72 -2.76
N ALA A 394 14.72 16.48 -2.32
CA ALA A 394 14.80 17.29 -1.10
C ALA A 394 15.09 16.40 0.12
N THR A 395 14.30 15.34 0.33
CA THR A 395 14.53 14.38 1.42
C THR A 395 15.92 13.76 1.35
N ALA A 396 16.45 13.45 0.16
CA ALA A 396 17.84 13.02 -0.02
C ALA A 396 18.85 14.02 0.54
N PHE A 397 18.73 15.29 0.16
CA PHE A 397 19.59 16.36 0.66
C PHE A 397 19.44 16.58 2.17
N GLY A 398 18.25 16.39 2.71
CA GLY A 398 17.98 16.42 4.15
C GLY A 398 18.69 15.29 4.89
N ILE A 399 18.63 14.06 4.37
CA ILE A 399 19.38 12.91 4.90
C ILE A 399 20.89 13.22 4.83
N LEU A 400 21.39 13.69 3.70
CA LEU A 400 22.81 14.02 3.52
C LEU A 400 23.29 15.07 4.55
N GLY A 401 22.56 16.18 4.69
CA GLY A 401 22.87 17.23 5.66
C GLY A 401 22.85 16.70 7.09
N TRP A 402 21.90 15.82 7.42
CA TRP A 402 21.81 15.20 8.73
C TRP A 402 22.99 14.25 9.02
N LEU A 403 23.44 13.46 8.03
CA LEU A 403 24.62 12.62 8.19
C LEU A 403 25.90 13.44 8.36
N TYR A 404 26.00 14.54 7.62
CA TYR A 404 27.11 15.47 7.75
C TYR A 404 27.11 16.16 9.12
N TYR A 405 25.94 16.59 9.61
CA TYR A 405 25.77 17.14 10.95
C TYR A 405 26.30 16.17 12.03
N LEU A 406 25.90 14.90 11.97
CA LEU A 406 26.35 13.88 12.91
C LEU A 406 27.87 13.64 12.81
N HIS A 407 28.41 13.67 11.59
CA HIS A 407 29.85 13.56 11.38
C HIS A 407 30.63 14.70 12.06
N CYS A 408 30.19 15.95 11.86
CA CYS A 408 30.80 17.11 12.50
C CYS A 408 30.71 17.03 14.03
N GLN A 409 29.58 16.56 14.57
CA GLN A 409 29.40 16.43 16.02
C GLN A 409 30.35 15.37 16.63
N LEU A 410 30.56 14.25 15.94
CA LEU A 410 31.51 13.21 16.36
C LEU A 410 32.95 13.72 16.35
N GLU A 411 33.34 14.47 15.32
CA GLU A 411 34.69 15.04 15.23
C GLU A 411 34.96 16.13 16.27
N SER A 412 33.96 16.99 16.53
CA SER A 412 34.00 18.02 17.57
C SER A 412 34.37 17.44 18.94
N ASN A 413 33.84 16.25 19.26
CA ASN A 413 34.09 15.61 20.56
C ASN A 413 35.49 14.93 20.63
N SER A 414 36.12 14.66 19.49
CA SER A 414 37.37 13.91 19.40
C SER A 414 38.64 14.77 19.36
N THR A 415 38.52 16.08 19.11
CA THR A 415 39.68 16.97 18.89
C THR A 415 39.61 18.23 19.76
N ASN A 416 40.51 18.33 20.74
CA ASN A 416 40.58 19.46 21.71
C ASN A 416 41.43 20.67 21.25
N PHE A 417 41.85 20.75 19.98
CA PHE A 417 42.83 21.77 19.54
C PHE A 417 42.19 22.88 18.71
N PRO A 418 42.07 24.13 19.22
CA PRO A 418 41.52 25.24 18.44
C PRO A 418 42.43 25.60 17.27
N GLY A 419 42.02 25.27 16.07
CA GLY A 419 42.69 25.67 14.84
C GLY A 419 41.86 26.66 14.03
N GLN A 420 42.51 27.71 13.50
CA GLN A 420 41.91 28.77 12.69
C GLN A 420 41.47 28.27 11.29
N THR A 421 40.18 28.23 11.00
CA THR A 421 39.64 27.87 9.67
C THR A 421 40.04 28.90 8.62
N SER A 422 40.11 28.48 7.34
CA SER A 422 40.10 29.45 6.25
C SER A 422 38.71 30.10 6.20
N SER A 423 38.60 31.27 6.81
CA SER A 423 37.36 32.05 6.96
C SER A 423 36.55 32.17 5.66
N ILE A 424 37.22 32.09 4.50
CA ILE A 424 36.64 32.27 3.16
C ILE A 424 35.75 31.09 2.75
N CYS A 425 36.17 29.82 2.96
CA CYS A 425 35.38 28.67 2.52
C CYS A 425 34.10 28.49 3.35
N PHE A 426 34.19 28.72 4.66
CA PHE A 426 33.02 28.70 5.54
C PHE A 426 32.04 29.83 5.23
N LEU A 427 32.55 31.03 4.97
CA LEU A 427 31.74 32.16 4.51
C LEU A 427 31.02 31.81 3.20
N LEU A 428 31.72 31.23 2.23
CA LEU A 428 31.13 30.81 0.95
C LEU A 428 30.02 29.77 1.16
N LEU A 429 30.26 28.73 1.97
CA LEU A 429 29.26 27.70 2.29
C LEU A 429 28.03 28.30 2.99
N THR A 430 28.26 29.21 3.94
CA THR A 430 27.20 29.91 4.67
C THR A 430 26.35 30.75 3.73
N ILE A 431 26.98 31.50 2.83
CA ILE A 431 26.30 32.30 1.80
C ILE A 431 25.48 31.37 0.88
N ILE A 432 26.06 30.27 0.39
CA ILE A 432 25.36 29.33 -0.49
C ILE A 432 24.13 28.72 0.21
N VAL A 433 24.29 28.21 1.43
CA VAL A 433 23.18 27.59 2.17
C VAL A 433 22.08 28.61 2.50
N LEU A 434 22.46 29.83 2.88
CA LEU A 434 21.49 30.91 3.15
C LEU A 434 20.75 31.31 1.86
N LEU A 435 21.48 31.52 0.76
CA LEU A 435 20.88 31.83 -0.55
C LEU A 435 19.92 30.73 -1.00
N MET A 436 20.34 29.46 -0.94
CA MET A 436 19.49 28.32 -1.30
C MET A 436 18.25 28.21 -0.39
N SER A 437 18.41 28.44 0.92
CA SER A 437 17.30 28.41 1.87
C SER A 437 16.29 29.53 1.60
N THR A 438 16.79 30.75 1.36
CA THR A 438 15.94 31.89 0.99
C THR A 438 15.26 31.67 -0.36
N PHE A 439 15.95 31.07 -1.33
CA PHE A 439 15.38 30.73 -2.63
C PHE A 439 14.26 29.70 -2.50
N ILE A 440 14.46 28.61 -1.75
CA ILE A 440 13.42 27.58 -1.54
C ILE A 440 12.22 28.19 -0.81
N PHE A 441 12.45 29.00 0.22
CA PHE A 441 11.39 29.69 0.95
C PHE A 441 10.60 30.65 0.06
N ALA A 442 11.29 31.49 -0.72
CA ALA A 442 10.67 32.37 -1.70
C ALA A 442 9.91 31.56 -2.77
N PHE A 443 10.47 30.46 -3.26
CA PHE A 443 9.83 29.58 -4.23
C PHE A 443 8.52 29.00 -3.68
N VAL A 444 8.53 28.46 -2.46
CA VAL A 444 7.33 27.91 -1.80
C VAL A 444 6.23 28.98 -1.67
N LEU A 445 6.60 30.20 -1.27
CA LEU A 445 5.65 31.30 -1.11
C LEU A 445 5.12 31.83 -2.44
N LEU A 446 6.01 32.12 -3.41
CA LEU A 446 5.66 32.68 -4.71
C LEU A 446 4.88 31.68 -5.57
N GLN A 447 5.21 30.39 -5.47
CA GLN A 447 4.52 29.32 -6.19
C GLN A 447 3.24 28.84 -5.47
N ARG A 448 2.99 29.26 -4.23
CA ARG A 448 1.85 28.85 -3.39
C ARG A 448 1.69 27.33 -3.29
N ILE A 449 2.79 26.65 -2.95
CA ILE A 449 2.84 25.20 -2.84
C ILE A 449 1.98 24.72 -1.66
N PRO A 450 1.25 23.59 -1.77
CA PRO A 450 0.52 23.01 -0.65
C PRO A 450 1.40 22.80 0.59
N TRP A 451 0.87 23.11 1.78
CA TRP A 451 1.62 23.09 3.05
C TRP A 451 2.38 21.78 3.33
N ILE A 452 1.78 20.65 2.99
CA ILE A 452 2.37 19.31 3.18
C ILE A 452 3.63 19.15 2.30
N VAL A 453 3.58 19.60 1.04
CA VAL A 453 4.72 19.57 0.12
C VAL A 453 5.77 20.60 0.54
N ALA A 454 5.34 21.80 0.95
CA ALA A 454 6.20 22.85 1.45
C ALA A 454 7.03 22.39 2.67
N TYR A 455 6.42 21.65 3.60
CA TYR A 455 7.10 21.07 4.76
C TYR A 455 8.28 20.18 4.35
N VAL A 456 8.06 19.26 3.40
CA VAL A 456 9.11 18.35 2.90
C VAL A 456 10.21 19.11 2.16
N LEU A 457 9.86 20.14 1.39
CA LEU A 457 10.82 20.96 0.64
C LEU A 457 11.68 21.85 1.54
N LEU A 458 11.16 22.35 2.66
CA LEU A 458 11.88 23.22 3.60
C LEU A 458 12.73 22.46 4.61
N LEU A 459 12.47 21.17 4.81
CA LEU A 459 13.19 20.33 5.78
C LEU A 459 14.73 20.33 5.56
N PRO A 460 15.27 20.21 4.34
CA PRO A 460 16.71 20.26 4.12
C PRO A 460 17.31 21.61 4.49
N ALA A 461 16.63 22.72 4.17
CA ALA A 461 17.10 24.06 4.53
C ALA A 461 17.28 24.18 6.05
N PHE A 462 16.31 23.69 6.83
CA PHE A 462 16.41 23.66 8.29
C PHE A 462 17.61 22.83 8.78
N ILE A 463 17.82 21.64 8.23
CA ILE A 463 18.94 20.75 8.63
C ILE A 463 20.30 21.38 8.28
N TRP A 464 20.44 21.99 7.11
CA TRP A 464 21.68 22.62 6.70
C TRP A 464 22.00 23.90 7.49
N LEU A 465 20.99 24.61 8.00
CA LEU A 465 21.21 25.70 8.96
C LEU A 465 21.76 25.18 10.31
N LEU A 466 21.29 24.01 10.77
CA LEU A 466 21.86 23.36 11.97
C LEU A 466 23.32 22.95 11.74
N VAL A 467 23.65 22.45 10.55
CA VAL A 467 25.02 22.12 10.15
C VAL A 467 25.93 23.35 10.26
N LEU A 468 25.51 24.49 9.71
CA LEU A 468 26.28 25.73 9.78
C LEU A 468 26.52 26.18 11.23
N ARG A 469 25.51 26.05 12.09
CA ARG A 469 25.63 26.41 13.51
C ARG A 469 26.71 25.58 14.21
N ILE A 470 26.73 24.25 13.99
CA ILE A 470 27.76 23.38 14.56
C ILE A 470 29.13 23.70 13.99
N HIS A 471 29.22 23.92 12.69
CA HIS A 471 30.50 24.23 12.06
C HIS A 471 31.08 25.57 12.54
N ASN A 472 30.24 26.51 12.95
CA ASN A 472 30.68 27.75 13.60
C ASN A 472 31.20 27.52 15.02
N SER A 473 30.62 26.57 15.77
CA SER A 473 30.99 26.29 17.17
C SER A 473 32.11 25.24 17.33
N SER A 474 32.30 24.37 16.34
CA SER A 474 33.24 23.25 16.39
C SER A 474 34.57 23.57 15.72
N VAL A 475 35.65 23.11 16.36
CA VAL A 475 37.02 23.06 15.86
C VAL A 475 37.10 22.29 14.53
N LYS A 476 38.05 22.72 13.67
CA LYS A 476 38.40 22.20 12.33
C LYS A 476 38.08 20.71 12.10
N SER A 477 37.10 20.47 11.24
CA SER A 477 37.07 19.26 10.41
C SER A 477 37.73 19.58 9.06
N HIS A 478 39.03 19.32 8.89
CA HIS A 478 39.59 19.21 7.54
C HIS A 478 39.00 17.95 6.91
N ILE A 479 37.81 18.08 6.32
CA ILE A 479 37.13 16.97 5.67
C ILE A 479 37.93 16.62 4.43
N SER A 480 38.59 15.47 4.48
CA SER A 480 39.22 14.92 3.29
C SER A 480 38.16 14.72 2.20
N ARG A 481 38.51 14.92 0.92
CA ARG A 481 37.61 14.56 -0.20
C ARG A 481 37.06 13.13 -0.05
N LYS A 482 37.81 12.23 0.59
CA LYS A 482 37.41 10.85 0.89
C LYS A 482 36.35 10.75 1.99
N GLU A 483 36.34 11.67 2.96
CA GLU A 483 35.38 11.70 4.07
C GLU A 483 34.03 12.31 3.66
N LEU A 484 34.02 13.22 2.67
CA LEU A 484 32.79 13.76 2.08
C LEU A 484 32.09 12.77 1.12
N MET A 485 32.86 11.91 0.44
CA MET A 485 32.31 10.92 -0.49
C MET A 485 31.41 9.89 0.20
N LEU A 486 31.74 9.53 1.44
CA LEU A 486 31.02 8.55 2.23
C LEU A 486 29.54 8.96 2.53
N PRO A 487 29.23 10.13 3.09
CA PRO A 487 27.84 10.56 3.32
C PRO A 487 27.07 10.79 2.02
N ILE A 488 27.74 11.21 0.93
CA ILE A 488 27.12 11.32 -0.40
C ILE A 488 26.68 9.93 -0.89
N VAL A 489 27.58 8.95 -0.83
CA VAL A 489 27.27 7.57 -1.22
C VAL A 489 26.16 7.00 -0.32
N LEU A 490 26.24 7.16 1.00
CA LEU A 490 25.18 6.71 1.92
C LEU A 490 23.81 7.33 1.60
N SER A 491 23.78 8.64 1.33
CA SER A 491 22.56 9.36 0.98
C SER A 491 21.96 8.85 -0.33
N MET A 492 22.78 8.70 -1.38
CA MET A 492 22.35 8.13 -2.66
C MET A 492 21.81 6.71 -2.49
N CYS A 493 22.42 5.91 -1.61
CA CYS A 493 21.98 4.56 -1.33
C CYS A 493 20.67 4.48 -0.57
N CYS A 494 20.40 5.41 0.35
CA CYS A 494 19.09 5.51 1.00
C CYS A 494 18.02 5.81 -0.05
N VAL A 495 18.24 6.80 -0.91
CA VAL A 495 17.27 7.23 -1.95
C VAL A 495 17.01 6.16 -2.99
N LEU A 496 18.07 5.56 -3.55
CA LEU A 496 17.94 4.47 -4.52
C LEU A 496 17.30 3.23 -3.89
N GLY A 497 17.62 2.94 -2.62
CA GLY A 497 17.05 1.86 -1.84
C GLY A 497 15.55 2.02 -1.58
N PHE A 498 15.07 3.25 -1.34
CA PHE A 498 13.63 3.53 -1.20
C PHE A 498 12.85 3.33 -2.51
N ASN A 499 13.47 3.60 -3.66
CA ASN A 499 12.83 3.41 -4.96
C ASN A 499 12.87 1.93 -5.40
N ARG A 500 14.02 1.26 -5.25
CA ARG A 500 14.21 -0.16 -5.62
C ARG A 500 15.11 -0.89 -4.62
N ARG A 501 14.58 -1.96 -4.02
CA ARG A 501 15.28 -2.81 -3.04
C ARG A 501 16.58 -3.43 -3.57
N HIS A 502 16.68 -3.72 -4.87
CA HIS A 502 17.86 -4.37 -5.45
C HIS A 502 19.13 -3.51 -5.35
N PHE A 503 19.02 -2.18 -5.45
CA PHE A 503 20.17 -1.28 -5.29
C PHE A 503 20.71 -1.29 -3.86
N LEU A 504 19.83 -1.47 -2.88
CA LEU A 504 20.22 -1.60 -1.48
C LEU A 504 21.08 -2.85 -1.25
N GLY A 505 20.74 -3.98 -1.88
CA GLY A 505 21.51 -5.23 -1.81
C GLY A 505 22.92 -5.09 -2.38
N ILE A 506 23.05 -4.45 -3.54
CA ILE A 506 24.35 -4.18 -4.18
C ILE A 506 25.21 -3.27 -3.29
N PHE A 507 24.61 -2.22 -2.73
CA PHE A 507 25.34 -1.29 -1.86
C PHE A 507 25.81 -1.96 -0.57
N TYR A 508 24.93 -2.71 0.08
CA TYR A 508 25.26 -3.47 1.29
C TYR A 508 26.43 -4.42 1.04
N MET A 509 26.40 -5.16 -0.07
CA MET A 509 27.49 -6.06 -0.47
C MET A 509 28.81 -5.29 -0.68
N GLY A 510 28.75 -4.16 -1.40
CA GLY A 510 29.91 -3.29 -1.61
C GLY A 510 30.52 -2.77 -0.29
N PHE A 511 29.67 -2.34 0.65
CA PHE A 511 30.11 -1.90 1.98
C PHE A 511 30.76 -3.04 2.79
N ALA A 512 30.11 -4.21 2.84
CA ALA A 512 30.62 -5.37 3.57
C ALA A 512 31.99 -5.81 3.03
N PHE A 513 32.16 -5.84 1.70
CA PHE A 513 33.42 -6.20 1.05
C PHE A 513 34.52 -5.15 1.28
N TYR A 514 34.18 -3.86 1.19
CA TYR A 514 35.15 -2.80 1.44
C TYR A 514 35.67 -2.83 2.88
N ASN A 515 34.77 -2.99 3.85
CA ASN A 515 35.10 -2.91 5.26
C ASN A 515 35.91 -4.13 5.74
N ASN A 516 35.59 -5.32 5.20
CA ASN A 516 36.29 -6.57 5.50
C ASN A 516 37.32 -6.95 4.43
N ARG A 517 37.81 -5.99 3.61
CA ARG A 517 38.77 -6.24 2.51
C ARG A 517 40.03 -7.01 2.96
N HIS A 518 40.46 -6.82 4.20
CA HIS A 518 41.63 -7.51 4.76
C HIS A 518 41.40 -9.02 4.92
N ALA A 519 40.15 -9.45 5.13
CA ALA A 519 39.79 -10.86 5.23
C ALA A 519 39.94 -11.63 3.90
N PHE A 520 40.01 -10.92 2.76
CA PHE A 520 40.25 -11.54 1.45
C PHE A 520 41.72 -11.94 1.22
N ARG A 521 42.66 -11.52 2.08
CA ARG A 521 44.06 -11.94 1.99
C ARG A 521 44.18 -13.45 2.28
N PHE A 522 44.97 -14.15 1.47
CA PHE A 522 45.02 -15.62 1.41
C PHE A 522 45.24 -16.30 2.78
N GLY A 523 46.00 -15.66 3.69
CA GLY A 523 46.29 -16.18 5.03
C GLY A 523 45.15 -16.12 6.07
N TRP A 524 43.99 -15.51 5.75
CA TRP A 524 42.88 -15.30 6.71
C TRP A 524 41.61 -16.07 6.35
N ARG A 525 41.67 -16.95 5.34
CA ARG A 525 40.56 -17.74 4.82
C ARG A 525 40.21 -18.92 5.75
N ASN A 526 39.33 -18.68 6.71
CA ASN A 526 38.77 -19.70 7.61
C ASN A 526 37.32 -20.05 7.24
N VAL A 527 36.75 -21.09 7.84
CA VAL A 527 35.31 -21.45 7.71
C VAL A 527 34.41 -20.24 7.98
N ASN A 528 34.75 -19.42 8.98
CA ASN A 528 34.01 -18.19 9.31
C ASN A 528 34.00 -17.16 8.17
N PHE A 529 35.06 -17.11 7.34
CA PHE A 529 35.12 -16.22 6.19
C PHE A 529 34.16 -16.69 5.08
N TYR A 530 34.16 -17.98 4.75
CA TYR A 530 33.24 -18.53 3.75
C TYR A 530 31.78 -18.42 4.20
N LEU A 531 31.50 -18.64 5.49
CA LEU A 531 30.17 -18.46 6.07
C LEU A 531 29.73 -16.99 6.01
N TRP A 532 30.62 -16.06 6.36
CA TRP A 532 30.37 -14.62 6.22
C TRP A 532 30.09 -14.23 4.76
N LEU A 533 30.90 -14.69 3.81
CA LEU A 533 30.71 -14.42 2.39
C LEU A 533 29.37 -14.95 1.88
N PHE A 534 29.01 -16.18 2.27
CA PHE A 534 27.72 -16.78 1.94
C PHE A 534 26.55 -15.95 2.48
N LEU A 535 26.62 -15.46 3.72
CA LEU A 535 25.59 -14.60 4.30
C LEU A 535 25.47 -13.25 3.58
N VAL A 536 26.59 -12.62 3.21
CA VAL A 536 26.56 -11.35 2.46
C VAL A 536 25.91 -11.53 1.09
N CYS A 537 26.30 -12.57 0.33
CA CYS A 537 25.70 -12.89 -0.96
C CYS A 537 24.22 -13.28 -0.84
N GLY A 538 23.86 -14.06 0.18
CA GLY A 538 22.48 -14.46 0.45
C GLY A 538 21.58 -13.27 0.79
N LEU A 539 22.04 -12.36 1.65
CA LEU A 539 21.31 -11.13 2.00
C LEU A 539 21.14 -10.21 0.78
N ALA A 540 22.18 -10.06 -0.05
CA ALA A 540 22.08 -9.31 -1.31
C ALA A 540 21.08 -9.97 -2.28
N GLY A 541 21.11 -11.29 -2.42
CA GLY A 541 20.18 -12.05 -3.26
C GLY A 541 18.73 -11.95 -2.80
N ILE A 542 18.46 -11.92 -1.50
CA ILE A 542 17.09 -11.79 -0.97
C ILE A 542 16.46 -10.44 -1.34
N THR A 543 17.26 -9.39 -1.54
CA THR A 543 16.71 -8.12 -2.02
C THR A 543 16.10 -8.21 -3.42
N TRP A 544 16.43 -9.26 -4.20
CA TRP A 544 15.81 -9.58 -5.49
C TRP A 544 14.48 -10.33 -5.37
N CYS A 545 14.17 -10.89 -4.20
CA CYS A 545 12.90 -11.55 -3.95
C CYS A 545 11.75 -10.54 -3.74
N PRO A 546 10.48 -10.96 -3.98
CA PRO A 546 9.30 -10.16 -3.65
C PRO A 546 9.30 -9.79 -2.16
N SER A 547 8.59 -8.73 -1.75
CA SER A 547 8.64 -8.26 -0.36
C SER A 547 8.06 -9.27 0.64
N SER A 548 8.80 -9.49 1.73
CA SER A 548 8.32 -10.31 2.86
C SER A 548 7.32 -9.56 3.73
N LEU A 549 7.47 -8.23 3.85
CA LEU A 549 6.59 -7.40 4.66
C LEU A 549 5.17 -7.42 4.09
N GLY A 550 4.21 -7.87 4.89
CA GLY A 550 2.80 -7.94 4.50
C GLY A 550 2.42 -9.11 3.58
N SER A 551 3.36 -10.01 3.27
CA SER A 551 3.05 -11.32 2.68
C SER A 551 3.01 -12.40 3.76
N VAL A 552 2.14 -13.40 3.59
CA VAL A 552 2.00 -14.52 4.53
C VAL A 552 2.55 -15.78 3.88
N HIS A 553 3.75 -16.18 4.32
CA HIS A 553 4.44 -17.37 3.83
C HIS A 553 4.67 -18.35 4.98
N ARG A 554 3.64 -19.11 5.32
CA ARG A 554 3.62 -20.01 6.48
C ARG A 554 4.79 -21.00 6.52
N ASN A 555 5.09 -21.67 5.40
CA ASN A 555 6.15 -22.70 5.37
C ASN A 555 7.53 -22.10 5.66
N LEU A 556 7.80 -20.90 5.13
CA LEU A 556 9.06 -20.18 5.36
C LEU A 556 9.16 -19.66 6.80
N LEU A 557 8.04 -19.18 7.36
CA LEU A 557 7.98 -18.77 8.76
C LEU A 557 8.24 -19.98 9.69
N LEU A 558 7.60 -21.12 9.44
CA LEU A 558 7.83 -22.36 10.20
C LEU A 558 9.27 -22.85 10.12
N ALA A 559 9.91 -22.77 8.95
CA ALA A 559 11.33 -23.10 8.79
C ALA A 559 12.24 -22.14 9.59
N SER A 560 11.82 -20.89 9.79
CA SER A 560 12.61 -19.87 10.47
C SER A 560 12.63 -19.98 11.99
N ILE A 561 11.58 -20.52 12.60
CA ILE A 561 11.45 -20.63 14.06
C ILE A 561 12.56 -21.52 14.65
N PRO A 562 12.83 -22.74 14.14
CA PRO A 562 13.96 -23.56 14.59
C PRO A 562 15.31 -22.86 14.41
N LEU A 563 15.50 -22.12 13.31
CA LEU A 563 16.74 -21.37 13.06
C LEU A 563 17.00 -20.31 14.13
N THR A 564 15.95 -19.66 14.64
CA THR A 564 16.09 -18.69 15.74
C THR A 564 16.49 -19.34 17.06
N PHE A 565 16.04 -20.58 17.31
CA PHE A 565 16.44 -21.36 18.48
C PHE A 565 17.86 -21.94 18.36
N LEU A 566 18.28 -22.35 17.16
CA LEU A 566 19.59 -22.98 16.92
C LEU A 566 20.75 -21.98 16.90
N ARG A 567 20.50 -20.71 16.52
CA ARG A 567 21.54 -19.69 16.40
C ARG A 567 22.40 -19.52 17.67
N PRO A 568 21.85 -19.38 18.88
CA PRO A 568 22.65 -19.25 20.11
C PRO A 568 23.65 -20.40 20.34
N PHE A 569 23.29 -21.63 19.92
CA PHE A 569 24.17 -22.81 20.03
C PHE A 569 25.32 -22.75 19.02
N ALA A 570 25.04 -22.37 17.77
CA ALA A 570 26.05 -22.25 16.71
C ALA A 570 27.17 -21.24 17.04
N PHE A 571 26.89 -20.23 17.87
CA PHE A 571 27.88 -19.23 18.28
C PHE A 571 28.44 -19.44 19.69
N GLY A 572 27.97 -20.48 20.41
CA GLY A 572 28.60 -21.01 21.63
C GLY A 572 28.39 -20.20 22.91
N ILE A 573 27.24 -19.53 23.11
CA ILE A 573 27.10 -18.58 24.23
C ILE A 573 25.72 -18.58 24.91
N ILE A 574 25.39 -19.66 25.61
CA ILE A 574 24.29 -19.63 26.59
C ILE A 574 24.79 -20.22 27.91
N HIS A 575 24.94 -19.38 28.93
CA HIS A 575 25.32 -19.81 30.27
C HIS A 575 24.11 -20.10 31.18
N ARG A 576 22.89 -19.65 30.83
CA ARG A 576 21.71 -19.78 31.70
C ARG A 576 20.60 -20.66 31.11
N ARG A 577 20.34 -21.78 31.78
CA ARG A 577 19.31 -22.77 31.43
C ARG A 577 17.90 -22.17 31.40
N ASN A 578 17.57 -21.24 32.31
CA ASN A 578 16.22 -20.70 32.44
C ASN A 578 15.75 -19.89 31.22
N ILE A 579 16.64 -19.13 30.59
CA ILE A 579 16.33 -18.29 29.42
C ILE A 579 16.19 -19.14 28.16
N LEU A 580 17.01 -20.19 28.07
CA LEU A 580 16.89 -21.18 27.01
C LEU A 580 15.55 -21.90 27.08
N ILE A 581 15.13 -22.31 28.28
CA ILE A 581 13.83 -22.95 28.50
C ILE A 581 12.69 -21.98 28.18
N SER A 582 12.73 -20.73 28.68
CA SER A 582 11.64 -19.78 28.44
C SER A 582 11.44 -19.49 26.95
N ASN A 583 12.52 -19.17 26.23
CA ASN A 583 12.43 -18.84 24.82
C ASN A 583 12.16 -20.08 23.96
N GLY A 584 12.67 -21.25 24.37
CA GLY A 584 12.34 -22.52 23.75
C GLY A 584 10.84 -22.82 23.83
N LEU A 585 10.24 -22.69 25.02
CA LEU A 585 8.80 -22.91 25.24
C LEU A 585 7.93 -21.94 24.43
N ILE A 586 8.34 -20.69 24.32
CA ILE A 586 7.58 -19.68 23.55
C ILE A 586 7.67 -19.95 22.04
N LEU A 587 8.86 -20.29 21.53
CA LEU A 587 9.04 -20.62 20.12
C LEU A 587 8.31 -21.92 19.74
N THR A 588 8.29 -22.93 20.62
CA THR A 588 7.51 -24.15 20.37
C THR A 588 6.01 -23.90 20.40
N ALA A 589 5.52 -23.07 21.34
CA ALA A 589 4.13 -22.64 21.36
C ALA A 589 3.75 -21.89 20.07
N ALA A 590 4.60 -20.97 19.59
CA ALA A 590 4.40 -20.27 18.33
C ALA A 590 4.41 -21.23 17.12
N PHE A 591 5.33 -22.21 17.10
CA PHE A 591 5.40 -23.22 16.04
C PHE A 591 4.10 -24.05 15.96
N ILE A 592 3.61 -24.53 17.10
CA ILE A 592 2.36 -25.29 17.19
C ILE A 592 1.17 -24.41 16.74
N HIS A 593 1.12 -23.17 17.21
CA HIS A 593 0.07 -22.22 16.86
C HIS A 593 0.00 -21.97 15.35
N ILE A 594 1.13 -21.72 14.71
CA ILE A 594 1.23 -21.48 13.26
C ILE A 594 0.92 -22.76 12.45
N GLN A 595 1.34 -23.93 12.95
CA GLN A 595 1.17 -25.21 12.24
C GLN A 595 -0.27 -25.73 12.27
N TYR A 596 -1.05 -25.48 13.31
CA TYR A 596 -2.38 -26.08 13.39
C TYR A 596 -3.55 -25.16 13.00
N LYS A 597 -3.38 -23.82 12.98
CA LYS A 597 -4.50 -22.84 12.91
C LYS A 597 -5.58 -23.11 14.01
N PRO A 598 -6.26 -22.09 14.54
CA PRO A 598 -6.42 -22.00 15.99
C PRO A 598 -7.57 -22.85 16.55
N THR A 599 -7.23 -23.80 17.43
CA THR A 599 -7.98 -24.04 18.65
C THR A 599 -7.28 -23.25 19.77
N GLY A 600 -7.79 -22.05 20.11
CA GLY A 600 -7.27 -21.24 21.25
C GLY A 600 -6.29 -20.11 20.93
N ALA A 601 -6.54 -19.29 19.89
CA ALA A 601 -5.68 -18.14 19.54
C ALA A 601 -5.47 -17.12 20.69
N TRP A 602 -6.45 -16.97 21.57
CA TRP A 602 -6.37 -16.07 22.73
C TRP A 602 -5.22 -16.41 23.68
N ILE A 603 -4.89 -17.70 23.84
CA ILE A 603 -3.82 -18.17 24.72
C ILE A 603 -2.47 -17.67 24.20
N MET A 604 -2.24 -17.79 22.89
CA MET A 604 -0.99 -17.31 22.28
C MET A 604 -0.87 -15.78 22.36
N ASN A 605 -1.98 -15.05 22.20
CA ASN A 605 -1.98 -13.60 22.37
C ASN A 605 -1.58 -13.21 23.81
N VAL A 606 -2.15 -13.86 24.83
CA VAL A 606 -1.78 -13.58 26.23
C VAL A 606 -0.29 -13.89 26.48
N ILE A 607 0.20 -15.00 25.93
CA ILE A 607 1.62 -15.38 26.04
C ILE A 607 2.52 -14.34 25.34
N SER A 608 2.19 -13.89 24.13
CA SER A 608 3.02 -12.94 23.39
C SER A 608 3.03 -11.55 24.01
N TRP A 609 1.89 -11.06 24.48
CA TRP A 609 1.78 -9.78 25.21
C TRP A 609 2.52 -9.81 26.55
N SER A 610 2.36 -10.89 27.34
CA SER A 610 3.11 -11.05 28.59
C SER A 610 4.61 -11.12 28.34
N TYR A 611 5.03 -11.81 27.27
CA TYR A 611 6.44 -11.87 26.89
C TYR A 611 7.00 -10.51 26.48
N LEU A 612 6.24 -9.72 25.70
CA LEU A 612 6.62 -8.34 25.37
C LEU A 612 6.89 -7.53 26.65
N CYS A 613 5.99 -7.56 27.63
CA CYS A 613 6.19 -6.88 28.91
C CYS A 613 7.45 -7.40 29.63
N VAL A 614 7.66 -8.71 29.69
CA VAL A 614 8.84 -9.31 30.33
C VAL A 614 10.15 -8.85 29.67
N VAL A 615 10.21 -8.76 28.34
CA VAL A 615 11.42 -8.35 27.61
C VAL A 615 11.83 -6.91 27.94
N PHE A 616 10.87 -5.99 28.13
CA PHE A 616 11.17 -4.59 28.44
C PHE A 616 11.28 -4.29 29.94
N ILE A 617 10.55 -4.99 30.81
CA ILE A 617 10.62 -4.79 32.27
C ILE A 617 11.89 -5.45 32.85
N ARG A 618 12.27 -6.62 32.33
CA ARG A 618 13.41 -7.36 32.85
C ARG A 618 14.71 -6.70 32.37
N GLN A 619 15.45 -6.08 33.28
CA GLN A 619 16.78 -5.59 32.98
C GLN A 619 17.71 -6.76 32.56
N PRO A 620 18.29 -6.73 31.35
CA PRO A 620 19.16 -7.79 30.88
C PRO A 620 20.53 -7.68 31.57
N GLN A 621 20.95 -8.76 32.24
CA GLN A 621 22.28 -8.82 32.85
C GLN A 621 23.37 -9.07 31.80
N ASN A 622 23.03 -9.73 30.69
CA ASN A 622 23.94 -10.02 29.58
C ASN A 622 23.37 -9.53 28.24
N SER A 623 24.22 -8.94 27.40
CA SER A 623 23.85 -8.49 26.04
C SER A 623 23.36 -9.61 25.14
N ILE A 624 23.79 -10.85 25.40
CA ILE A 624 23.44 -12.05 24.63
C ILE A 624 22.03 -12.53 24.95
N GLU A 625 21.65 -12.45 26.22
CA GLU A 625 20.31 -12.75 26.69
C GLU A 625 19.32 -11.76 26.05
N LEU A 626 19.67 -10.47 26.02
CA LEU A 626 18.88 -9.44 25.36
C LEU A 626 18.71 -9.72 23.86
N ILE A 627 19.79 -10.06 23.13
CA ILE A 627 19.72 -10.37 21.70
C ILE A 627 18.80 -11.57 21.44
N PHE A 628 18.86 -12.62 22.28
CA PHE A 628 18.01 -13.79 22.12
C PHE A 628 16.54 -13.46 22.43
N ASN A 629 16.28 -12.68 23.47
CA ASN A 629 14.93 -12.23 23.84
C ASN A 629 14.30 -11.32 22.77
N LEU A 630 15.08 -10.40 22.19
CA LEU A 630 14.62 -9.56 21.08
C LEU A 630 14.41 -10.39 19.81
N SER A 631 15.28 -11.37 19.54
CA SER A 631 15.12 -12.22 18.36
C SER A 631 13.85 -13.06 18.40
N THR A 632 13.49 -13.54 19.59
CA THR A 632 12.26 -14.32 19.84
C THR A 632 11.04 -13.42 19.85
N LEU A 633 11.14 -12.19 20.36
CA LEU A 633 10.05 -11.21 20.24
C LEU A 633 9.78 -10.85 18.76
N TYR A 634 10.84 -10.70 17.96
CA TYR A 634 10.70 -10.43 16.53
C TYR A 634 10.00 -11.58 15.80
N THR A 635 10.34 -12.83 16.10
CA THR A 635 9.74 -13.99 15.42
C THR A 635 8.25 -14.11 15.65
N LEU A 636 7.76 -13.69 16.82
CA LEU A 636 6.33 -13.64 17.14
C LEU A 636 5.57 -12.58 16.31
N LEU A 637 6.26 -11.55 15.81
CA LEU A 637 5.71 -10.44 15.01
C LEU A 637 5.77 -10.70 13.49
N CYS A 638 6.48 -11.74 13.06
CA CYS A 638 6.70 -12.02 11.65
C CYS A 638 5.62 -12.89 11.03
N THR A 639 5.37 -12.66 9.73
CA THR A 639 4.36 -13.38 8.94
C THR A 639 4.95 -14.22 7.82
N SER A 640 6.25 -14.05 7.53
CA SER A 640 6.96 -14.70 6.42
C SER A 640 8.44 -14.94 6.79
N TYR A 641 9.37 -14.77 5.84
CA TYR A 641 10.80 -15.03 6.01
C TYR A 641 11.60 -13.88 6.63
N GLU A 642 10.91 -12.82 7.11
CA GLU A 642 11.53 -11.63 7.71
C GLU A 642 12.50 -11.98 8.86
N THR A 643 12.12 -12.97 9.67
CA THR A 643 12.95 -13.53 10.75
C THR A 643 14.28 -14.01 10.24
N LEU A 644 14.31 -14.74 9.12
CA LEU A 644 15.52 -15.26 8.49
C LEU A 644 16.43 -14.11 8.08
N VAL A 645 15.88 -13.08 7.45
CA VAL A 645 16.65 -11.90 7.01
C VAL A 645 17.36 -11.26 8.18
N ILE A 646 16.65 -11.02 9.28
CA ILE A 646 17.24 -10.39 10.47
C ILE A 646 18.23 -11.31 11.17
N GLN A 647 17.95 -12.61 11.27
CA GLN A 647 18.90 -13.56 11.82
C GLN A 647 20.18 -13.58 10.99
N MET A 648 20.08 -13.68 9.67
CA MET A 648 21.23 -13.65 8.75
C MET A 648 22.00 -12.34 8.83
N LEU A 649 21.30 -11.21 8.90
CA LEU A 649 21.92 -9.89 9.04
C LEU A 649 22.67 -9.75 10.37
N ALA A 650 22.09 -10.24 11.46
CA ALA A 650 22.70 -10.17 12.78
C ALA A 650 23.85 -11.19 12.96
N THR A 651 23.82 -12.34 12.27
CA THR A 651 24.95 -13.29 12.25
C THR A 651 26.08 -12.78 11.37
N GLU A 652 25.76 -12.21 10.21
CA GLU A 652 26.72 -11.57 9.32
C GLU A 652 27.47 -10.46 10.06
N LEU A 653 26.74 -9.55 10.74
CA LEU A 653 27.34 -8.42 11.46
C LEU A 653 28.30 -8.90 12.54
N ASN A 654 27.90 -9.93 13.30
CA ASN A 654 28.73 -10.49 14.36
C ASN A 654 30.00 -11.16 13.79
N LEU A 655 29.89 -11.86 12.67
CA LEU A 655 31.04 -12.50 12.00
C LEU A 655 31.96 -11.47 11.36
N GLY A 656 31.41 -10.47 10.68
CA GLY A 656 32.17 -9.37 10.08
C GLY A 656 32.98 -8.62 11.14
N LEU A 657 32.37 -8.28 12.27
CA LEU A 657 33.07 -7.65 13.40
C LEU A 657 34.15 -8.56 13.99
N LYS A 658 33.89 -9.86 14.16
CA LYS A 658 34.91 -10.82 14.65
C LYS A 658 36.11 -10.95 13.70
N LEU A 659 35.87 -10.99 12.39
CA LEU A 659 36.94 -11.03 11.38
C LEU A 659 37.79 -9.76 11.44
N LYS A 660 37.15 -8.61 11.60
CA LYS A 660 37.83 -7.33 11.73
C LYS A 660 38.66 -7.22 13.02
N LEU A 661 38.11 -7.68 14.15
CA LEU A 661 38.82 -7.75 15.45
C LEU A 661 40.08 -8.62 15.38
N LYS A 662 40.00 -9.80 14.73
CA LYS A 662 41.16 -10.68 14.55
C LYS A 662 42.27 -10.05 13.71
N SER A 663 41.93 -9.15 12.79
CA SER A 663 42.91 -8.44 11.96
C SER A 663 43.60 -7.27 12.67
N GLN A 664 43.38 -7.07 13.98
CA GLN A 664 43.92 -5.97 14.80
C GLN A 664 43.62 -4.55 14.26
N ALA A 665 42.69 -4.42 13.31
CA ALA A 665 42.28 -3.13 12.79
C ALA A 665 41.42 -2.40 13.83
N GLN A 666 41.87 -1.23 14.29
CA GLN A 666 41.07 -0.35 15.14
C GLN A 666 39.75 0.01 14.46
N ILE A 667 38.64 -0.23 15.16
CA ILE A 667 37.32 0.20 14.72
C ILE A 667 37.16 1.65 15.19
N SER A 668 37.29 2.60 14.27
CA SER A 668 37.03 4.00 14.58
C SER A 668 35.54 4.22 14.90
N GLU A 669 35.24 5.19 15.77
CA GLU A 669 33.87 5.61 16.09
C GLU A 669 33.08 6.02 14.84
N LYS A 670 33.78 6.62 13.86
CA LYS A 670 33.26 6.89 12.51
C LYS A 670 32.76 5.62 11.82
N THR A 671 33.53 4.54 11.88
CA THR A 671 33.14 3.25 11.28
C THR A 671 31.90 2.67 11.96
N ILE A 672 31.83 2.72 13.29
CA ILE A 672 30.67 2.24 14.07
C ILE A 672 29.39 2.97 13.65
N SER A 673 29.47 4.29 13.49
CA SER A 673 28.33 5.11 13.09
C SER A 673 27.80 4.74 11.69
N ILE A 674 28.70 4.44 10.75
CA ILE A 674 28.33 4.00 9.40
C ILE A 674 27.66 2.62 9.44
N TYR A 675 28.18 1.70 10.26
CA TYR A 675 27.55 0.40 10.46
C TYR A 675 26.12 0.55 10.99
N ILE A 676 25.90 1.40 12.01
CA ILE A 676 24.57 1.63 12.57
C ILE A 676 23.59 2.09 11.49
N LEU A 677 24.02 3.03 10.65
CA LEU A 677 23.15 3.54 9.59
C LEU A 677 22.86 2.50 8.51
N ILE A 678 23.88 1.87 7.95
CA ILE A 678 23.70 0.94 6.83
C ILE A 678 22.88 -0.27 7.28
N TYR A 679 23.21 -0.84 8.44
CA TYR A 679 22.47 -1.99 8.98
C TYR A 679 21.07 -1.59 9.44
N GLY A 680 20.89 -0.37 9.96
CA GLY A 680 19.57 0.19 10.27
C GLY A 680 18.68 0.31 9.03
N CYS A 681 19.14 1.01 7.99
CA CYS A 681 18.43 1.14 6.72
C CYS A 681 18.18 -0.23 6.05
N PHE A 682 19.18 -1.11 6.06
CA PHE A 682 19.06 -2.45 5.48
C PHE A 682 18.05 -3.31 6.24
N SER A 683 18.03 -3.26 7.57
CA SER A 683 17.09 -4.03 8.39
C SER A 683 15.62 -3.70 8.12
N PHE A 684 15.35 -2.45 7.75
CA PHE A 684 14.01 -2.00 7.38
C PHE A 684 13.67 -2.32 5.92
N LEU A 685 14.54 -1.91 4.98
CA LEU A 685 14.26 -1.97 3.54
C LEU A 685 14.49 -3.36 2.90
N ALA A 686 15.30 -4.22 3.52
CA ALA A 686 15.51 -5.58 3.00
C ALA A 686 14.26 -6.46 3.19
N VAL A 687 13.44 -6.15 4.21
CA VAL A 687 12.24 -6.92 4.56
C VAL A 687 11.04 -6.50 3.71
N GLY A 688 10.95 -5.24 3.27
CA GLY A 688 9.90 -4.77 2.37
C GLY A 688 9.98 -3.28 2.07
N ASN A 689 9.08 -2.80 1.23
CA ASN A 689 8.95 -1.37 0.96
C ASN A 689 8.05 -0.68 1.99
N ILE A 690 8.15 0.64 2.09
CA ILE A 690 7.26 1.44 2.96
C ILE A 690 5.79 1.25 2.56
N SER A 691 5.51 1.14 1.25
CA SER A 691 4.18 0.78 0.72
C SER A 691 3.62 -0.50 1.32
N ASP A 692 4.49 -1.42 1.77
CA ASP A 692 4.10 -2.75 2.21
C ASP A 692 3.73 -2.82 3.70
N VAL A 693 3.99 -1.74 4.45
CA VAL A 693 3.56 -1.59 5.85
C VAL A 693 2.04 -1.71 5.97
N GLU A 694 1.30 -1.23 4.96
CA GLU A 694 -0.17 -1.36 4.92
C GLU A 694 -0.62 -2.81 4.77
N TYR A 695 0.10 -3.63 4.00
CA TYR A 695 -0.18 -5.06 3.89
C TYR A 695 0.12 -5.80 5.19
N PHE A 696 1.13 -5.36 5.95
CA PHE A 696 1.41 -5.94 7.26
C PHE A 696 0.28 -5.71 8.26
N GLN A 697 -0.33 -4.52 8.29
CA GLN A 697 -1.47 -4.24 9.18
C GLN A 697 -2.62 -5.25 9.02
N LYS A 698 -2.83 -5.76 7.80
CA LYS A 698 -3.88 -6.76 7.50
C LYS A 698 -3.46 -8.19 7.76
N SER A 699 -2.16 -8.43 7.86
CA SER A 699 -1.60 -9.73 8.17
C SER A 699 -1.43 -9.94 9.69
N LEU A 700 -1.89 -8.98 10.53
CA LEU A 700 -1.77 -9.07 11.99
C LEU A 700 -2.48 -10.30 12.58
N GLU A 701 -3.60 -10.73 11.99
CA GLU A 701 -4.32 -11.94 12.42
C GLU A 701 -3.42 -13.20 12.36
N TYR A 702 -2.42 -13.21 11.47
CA TYR A 702 -1.47 -14.30 11.34
C TYR A 702 -0.25 -14.18 12.27
N THR A 703 -0.13 -13.08 13.02
CA THR A 703 0.91 -12.91 14.04
C THR A 703 0.46 -13.52 15.37
N CYS A 704 1.41 -13.77 16.26
CA CYS A 704 1.11 -14.33 17.57
C CYS A 704 0.48 -13.30 18.56
N PHE A 705 0.29 -12.04 18.13
CA PHE A 705 -0.25 -10.94 18.95
C PHE A 705 -1.75 -10.70 18.75
N GLY A 706 -2.34 -11.31 17.72
CA GLY A 706 -3.76 -11.18 17.37
C GLY A 706 -4.13 -9.84 16.72
N ASP A 707 -5.40 -9.72 16.35
CA ASP A 707 -5.96 -8.52 15.73
C ASP A 707 -6.55 -7.58 16.80
N HIS A 708 -5.79 -6.55 17.16
CA HIS A 708 -6.23 -5.49 18.08
C HIS A 708 -6.08 -4.14 17.40
N SER A 709 -7.20 -3.59 16.90
CA SER A 709 -7.24 -2.34 16.12
C SER A 709 -6.63 -1.13 16.85
N ILE A 710 -6.77 -1.05 18.17
CA ILE A 710 -6.23 0.07 19.00
C ILE A 710 -4.71 0.00 19.14
N LEU A 711 -4.15 -1.20 19.21
CA LEU A 711 -2.71 -1.43 19.45
C LEU A 711 -1.92 -1.64 18.15
N LEU A 712 -2.60 -1.56 17.00
CA LEU A 712 -2.01 -1.65 15.67
C LEU A 712 -0.80 -0.71 15.46
N PRO A 713 -0.87 0.61 15.74
CA PRO A 713 0.27 1.49 15.55
C PRO A 713 1.46 1.10 16.43
N LEU A 714 1.21 0.61 17.66
CA LEU A 714 2.25 0.14 18.56
C LEU A 714 2.95 -1.10 17.99
N ILE A 715 2.21 -2.13 17.57
CA ILE A 715 2.76 -3.38 17.01
C ILE A 715 3.55 -3.09 15.72
N THR A 716 3.01 -2.24 14.84
CA THR A 716 3.73 -1.83 13.62
C THR A 716 5.01 -1.07 13.97
N GLY A 717 4.97 -0.12 14.91
CA GLY A 717 6.14 0.61 15.37
C GLY A 717 7.22 -0.31 15.95
N ILE A 718 6.83 -1.25 16.82
CA ILE A 718 7.74 -2.25 17.40
C ILE A 718 8.36 -3.10 16.28
N LYS A 719 7.55 -3.63 15.37
CA LYS A 719 8.06 -4.46 14.26
C LYS A 719 9.09 -3.71 13.40
N LEU A 720 8.89 -2.42 13.16
CA LEU A 720 9.80 -1.63 12.33
C LEU A 720 11.09 -1.22 13.08
N LEU A 721 11.01 -0.98 14.39
CA LEU A 721 12.14 -0.50 15.21
C LEU A 721 13.00 -1.63 15.80
N LEU A 722 12.38 -2.76 16.19
CA LEU A 722 13.06 -3.87 16.84
C LEU A 722 14.24 -4.46 16.04
N PRO A 723 14.19 -4.58 14.70
CA PRO A 723 15.33 -4.96 13.86
C PRO A 723 16.57 -4.10 14.10
N SER A 724 16.39 -2.79 14.07
CA SER A 724 17.46 -1.81 14.26
C SER A 724 18.01 -1.86 15.68
N PHE A 725 17.14 -2.04 16.68
CA PHE A 725 17.54 -2.17 18.08
C PHE A 725 18.34 -3.45 18.35
N LEU A 726 17.93 -4.57 17.73
CA LEU A 726 18.66 -5.84 17.81
C LEU A 726 20.08 -5.70 17.26
N LEU A 727 20.24 -5.02 16.13
CA LEU A 727 21.55 -4.81 15.51
C LEU A 727 22.43 -3.89 16.37
N LEU A 728 21.86 -2.84 16.96
CA LEU A 728 22.54 -2.00 17.95
C LEU A 728 23.06 -2.82 19.15
N CYS A 729 22.27 -3.77 19.65
CA CYS A 729 22.70 -4.65 20.74
C CYS A 729 23.87 -5.56 20.34
N VAL A 730 23.84 -6.11 19.11
CA VAL A 730 24.95 -6.91 18.56
C VAL A 730 26.23 -6.09 18.45
N MET A 731 26.13 -4.85 17.97
CA MET A 731 27.26 -3.92 17.90
C MET A 731 27.80 -3.57 19.28
N GLY A 732 26.92 -3.19 20.21
CA GLY A 732 27.29 -2.80 21.57
C GLY A 732 28.03 -3.91 22.33
N LYS A 733 27.59 -5.18 22.15
CA LYS A 733 28.31 -6.34 22.69
C LYS A 733 29.74 -6.44 22.19
N ASN A 734 29.94 -6.35 20.88
CA ASN A 734 31.27 -6.50 20.28
C ASN A 734 32.18 -5.30 20.57
N CYS A 735 31.61 -4.09 20.71
CA CYS A 735 32.36 -2.90 21.13
C CYS A 735 32.78 -2.98 22.60
N ARG A 736 31.91 -3.44 23.52
CA ARG A 736 32.31 -3.67 24.93
C ARG A 736 33.41 -4.72 25.07
N SER A 737 33.40 -5.77 24.25
CA SER A 737 34.51 -6.74 24.19
C SER A 737 35.81 -6.13 23.67
N TYR A 738 35.75 -5.03 22.92
CA TYR A 738 36.90 -4.33 22.36
C TYR A 738 37.51 -3.33 23.34
N TYR A 739 36.67 -2.50 23.97
CA TYR A 739 37.08 -1.53 24.99
C TYR A 739 37.28 -2.17 26.37
N GLY A 740 36.74 -3.37 26.63
CA GLY A 740 36.98 -4.12 27.88
C GLY A 740 38.43 -4.62 28.07
N LEU A 741 39.32 -4.38 27.10
CA LEU A 741 40.77 -4.57 27.21
C LEU A 741 41.52 -3.24 27.48
N ALA A 742 40.83 -2.09 27.48
CA ALA A 742 41.39 -0.79 27.81
C ALA A 742 40.37 0.05 28.58
N THR A 743 40.58 0.20 29.91
CA THR A 743 39.84 1.05 30.90
C THR A 743 38.64 0.34 31.57
N PHE A 744 38.46 0.19 32.90
CA PHE A 744 39.01 0.78 34.15
C PHE A 744 38.98 2.31 34.32
N TYR A 745 38.34 3.07 33.42
CA TYR A 745 38.34 4.55 33.51
C TYR A 745 37.05 5.24 33.03
N LEU A 746 35.93 4.52 32.84
CA LEU A 746 34.65 5.11 32.41
C LEU A 746 33.46 4.69 33.30
N ASP A 747 33.68 4.59 34.61
CA ASP A 747 32.65 4.22 35.60
C ASP A 747 32.05 5.43 36.35
N SER A 748 32.22 6.67 35.83
CA SER A 748 31.81 7.88 36.58
C SER A 748 30.86 8.86 35.89
N GLN A 749 30.26 8.55 34.72
CA GLN A 749 29.34 9.50 34.06
C GLN A 749 28.01 8.92 33.52
N SER A 750 27.62 7.70 33.89
CA SER A 750 26.36 7.08 33.45
C SER A 750 25.19 7.21 34.44
N THR A 751 25.16 8.27 35.25
CA THR A 751 24.09 8.53 36.24
C THR A 751 23.15 9.69 35.90
N LEU A 752 23.09 10.16 34.63
CA LEU A 752 22.35 11.40 34.32
C LEU A 752 21.36 11.36 33.15
N LEU A 753 20.86 10.20 32.72
CA LEU A 753 19.70 10.12 31.81
C LEU A 753 18.84 8.91 32.16
N ALA A 754 18.12 9.06 33.27
CA ALA A 754 16.86 8.38 33.55
C ALA A 754 15.70 9.22 32.97
#